data_AF-A0A495M5D9-F1
#
_entry.id   AF-A0A495M5D9-F1
#
_cell.length_a   1.000
_cell.length_b   1.000
_cell.length_c   1.000
_cell.angle_alpha   90.00
_cell.angle_beta   90.00
_cell.angle_gamma   90.00
#
_symmetry.space_group_name_H-M   'P 1'
#
loop_
_entity.id
_entity.type
_entity.pdbx_description
1 polymer ?
#
loop_
_entity_poly.entity_id
_entity_poly.type
_entity_poly.pdbx_seq_one_letter_code
_entity_poly.pdbx_strand_id
1 'polypeptide(L)'
;MKITVIGGGPGGLYFSILSKKANPEFQIDVYERNKADDAFGFGVVFSDETLSEFLTRDPKSYELIRSRFAYWDDLDIVRDGEKVRITGNGFCGCSRKTLLQLLQQRCQEEGVGLHFDHNVDDLSQFKDSDVIVASDGINSAIRDQYPDDFGTTSVLQKNKFVWMGSTRPLDAFTYFFRNTPYGPIVAHTYQYEEGKSTWIFETSPQTWEKAGFVTEDEEDTIQKLSELFKKELDGHGLISNKSHWRNFPVITNAVWHKDNIVLLGDAKATAHYSIGSGTKLAMECAIALADAIAAHPNDIPQAFQAYEKNRRKRVEMIQHAAKVSLEWFEDIDRHIQQDFLPFAFGVMTRSKKVTFENLAIRDDSFTDAVLKEFNTAVASENLKTPPAFTSYQLRKMHLNNRIVMAPMEQYTAKDGLVSDWHLVHYGSRAIGGVGLILTEAVAVSEEGKVTLGCPLITTQQQIDSWKKVTDFVHQNSKAKIGIQLGHSGRRGATKMPWEGYNEPLENPWELLSASAIPYSSKMPVPKAMDRQDMDTVLAQFAQAAKNAEQAGFDMIELQAHHGFLLASFLSPLTNTRNDKYGGSTANRLRFPLEVFQAIRENFNTDRPISVRISASDWAEGGITSEEVLEIAEAFKKAGADIINVSSGYTVSHQKPAYGRMYQTPFSDAVRNSVHVPTITAGSIQDIDQINTIILNRRADLVALGRPLLLDPGFVRNAQAYEQYPTEDIPQQYEAGVSHLYPYKLSERKAVEGMKKALKPESHKK
;
A
#
# COMPACT_ATOMS: atom_id res chain seq x y z
N MET A 1 -33.59 1.96 -29.02
CA MET A 1 -32.63 1.00 -28.46
C MET A 1 -33.34 0.17 -27.41
N LYS A 2 -33.21 -1.16 -27.47
CA LYS A 2 -33.69 -2.12 -26.46
C LYS A 2 -32.53 -2.51 -25.55
N ILE A 3 -32.67 -2.25 -24.25
CA ILE A 3 -31.63 -2.49 -23.24
C ILE A 3 -32.18 -3.45 -22.19
N THR A 4 -31.53 -4.60 -22.07
CA THR A 4 -31.84 -5.58 -21.02
C THR A 4 -30.83 -5.41 -19.88
N VAL A 5 -31.29 -5.26 -18.65
CA VAL A 5 -30.44 -5.14 -17.47
C VAL A 5 -30.68 -6.36 -16.58
N ILE A 6 -29.63 -7.12 -16.31
CA ILE A 6 -29.67 -8.31 -15.47
C ILE A 6 -29.08 -7.93 -14.11
N GLY A 7 -29.88 -8.04 -13.05
CA GLY A 7 -29.56 -7.58 -11.70
C GLY A 7 -30.23 -6.25 -11.34
N GLY A 8 -31.03 -6.24 -10.28
CA GLY A 8 -31.72 -5.10 -9.70
C GLY A 8 -30.97 -4.43 -8.54
N GLY A 9 -29.63 -4.48 -8.55
CA GLY A 9 -28.80 -3.77 -7.57
C GLY A 9 -28.72 -2.26 -7.83
N PRO A 10 -28.09 -1.47 -6.93
CA PRO A 10 -28.03 -0.01 -7.08
C PRO A 10 -27.39 0.46 -8.39
N GLY A 11 -26.40 -0.26 -8.92
CA GLY A 11 -25.79 0.04 -10.21
C GLY A 11 -26.75 -0.15 -11.38
N GLY A 12 -27.39 -1.32 -11.48
CA GLY A 12 -28.33 -1.64 -12.57
C GLY A 12 -29.55 -0.72 -12.59
N LEU A 13 -30.21 -0.53 -11.43
CA LEU A 13 -31.37 0.36 -11.33
C LEU A 13 -31.00 1.81 -11.67
N TYR A 14 -29.87 2.31 -11.17
CA TYR A 14 -29.47 3.70 -11.42
C TYR A 14 -29.05 3.92 -12.87
N PHE A 15 -28.38 2.94 -13.50
CA PHE A 15 -28.11 2.97 -14.93
C PHE A 15 -29.40 3.06 -15.75
N SER A 16 -30.41 2.27 -15.41
CA SER A 16 -31.72 2.28 -16.11
C SER A 16 -32.41 3.64 -16.02
N ILE A 17 -32.43 4.26 -14.82
CA ILE A 17 -32.99 5.60 -14.61
C ILE A 17 -32.28 6.62 -15.50
N LEU A 18 -30.95 6.66 -15.46
CA LEU A 18 -30.17 7.66 -16.20
C LEU A 18 -30.28 7.47 -17.72
N SER A 19 -30.24 6.22 -18.19
CA SER A 19 -30.37 5.91 -19.61
C SER A 19 -31.75 6.29 -20.15
N LYS A 20 -32.81 6.00 -19.39
CA LYS A 20 -34.19 6.36 -19.75
C LYS A 20 -34.40 7.88 -19.77
N LYS A 21 -33.80 8.60 -18.82
CA LYS A 21 -33.81 10.07 -18.79
C LYS A 21 -33.04 10.69 -19.95
N ALA A 22 -31.91 10.07 -20.34
CA ALA A 22 -31.12 10.54 -21.48
C ALA A 22 -31.86 10.36 -22.82
N ASN A 23 -32.63 9.27 -22.96
CA ASN A 23 -33.49 9.06 -24.11
C ASN A 23 -34.78 8.29 -23.74
N PRO A 24 -35.95 8.97 -23.69
CA PRO A 24 -37.23 8.35 -23.34
C PRO A 24 -37.66 7.19 -24.27
N GLU A 25 -37.15 7.15 -25.51
CA GLU A 25 -37.45 6.12 -26.51
C GLU A 25 -36.72 4.79 -26.25
N PHE A 26 -35.79 4.74 -25.30
CA PHE A 26 -35.14 3.50 -24.91
C PHE A 26 -36.13 2.56 -24.22
N GLN A 27 -36.23 1.33 -24.71
CA GLN A 27 -36.98 0.26 -24.05
C GLN A 27 -36.04 -0.43 -23.07
N ILE A 28 -36.28 -0.26 -21.76
CA ILE A 28 -35.38 -0.76 -20.73
C ILE A 28 -36.16 -1.67 -19.78
N ASP A 29 -35.69 -2.91 -19.65
CA ASP A 29 -36.24 -3.91 -18.74
C ASP A 29 -35.14 -4.41 -17.79
N VAL A 30 -35.43 -4.41 -16.49
CA VAL A 30 -34.55 -4.91 -15.43
C VAL A 30 -35.09 -6.26 -14.93
N TYR A 31 -34.25 -7.28 -14.94
CA TYR A 31 -34.56 -8.62 -14.45
C TYR A 31 -33.78 -8.90 -13.16
N GLU A 32 -34.49 -9.13 -12.06
CA GLU A 32 -33.93 -9.42 -10.74
C GLU A 32 -34.40 -10.80 -10.26
N ARG A 33 -33.43 -11.63 -9.84
CA ARG A 33 -33.68 -13.00 -9.38
C ARG A 33 -34.43 -13.06 -8.04
N ASN A 34 -34.32 -12.02 -7.22
CA ASN A 34 -34.96 -11.94 -5.91
C ASN A 34 -36.30 -11.19 -5.99
N LYS A 35 -37.08 -11.27 -4.92
CA LYS A 35 -38.28 -10.45 -4.74
C LYS A 35 -37.92 -8.97 -4.60
N ALA A 36 -38.86 -8.09 -4.92
CA ALA A 36 -38.68 -6.64 -4.82
C ALA A 36 -38.26 -6.18 -3.41
N ASP A 37 -38.71 -6.87 -2.36
CA ASP A 37 -38.47 -6.57 -0.95
C ASP A 37 -37.40 -7.44 -0.28
N ASP A 38 -36.83 -8.40 -1.01
CA ASP A 38 -35.70 -9.22 -0.59
C ASP A 38 -34.39 -8.45 -0.77
N ALA A 39 -33.89 -7.89 0.33
CA ALA A 39 -32.56 -7.29 0.37
C ALA A 39 -31.65 -8.14 1.27
N PHE A 40 -30.63 -8.75 0.69
CA PHE A 40 -29.55 -9.38 1.45
C PHE A 40 -28.54 -8.32 1.91
N GLY A 41 -28.25 -8.29 3.20
CA GLY A 41 -27.44 -7.26 3.85
C GLY A 41 -28.26 -6.22 4.62
N PHE A 42 -27.56 -5.32 5.31
CA PHE A 42 -28.16 -4.36 6.23
C PHE A 42 -27.98 -2.92 5.69
N GLY A 43 -27.03 -2.15 6.22
CA GLY A 43 -26.75 -0.79 5.76
C GLY A 43 -25.80 -0.67 4.57
N VAL A 44 -25.83 0.49 3.90
CA VAL A 44 -24.77 0.97 3.01
C VAL A 44 -24.33 2.36 3.47
N VAL A 45 -23.03 2.65 3.32
CA VAL A 45 -22.46 3.95 3.69
C VAL A 45 -22.11 4.72 2.41
N PHE A 46 -22.43 6.01 2.40
CA PHE A 46 -21.96 6.98 1.41
C PHE A 46 -21.12 8.05 2.11
N SER A 47 -20.12 8.59 1.41
CA SER A 47 -19.51 9.86 1.80
C SER A 47 -20.25 11.02 1.15
N ASP A 48 -20.28 12.18 1.81
CA ASP A 48 -20.96 13.37 1.26
C ASP A 48 -20.44 13.77 -0.14
N GLU A 49 -19.13 13.60 -0.39
CA GLU A 49 -18.50 13.81 -1.71
C GLU A 49 -19.17 12.97 -2.81
N THR A 50 -19.61 11.74 -2.48
CA THR A 50 -20.25 10.79 -3.40
C THR A 50 -21.57 11.32 -3.95
N LEU A 51 -22.28 12.12 -3.16
CA LEU A 51 -23.62 12.55 -3.50
C LEU A 51 -23.60 13.75 -4.46
N SER A 52 -22.51 14.51 -4.53
CA SER A 52 -22.42 15.68 -5.42
C SER A 52 -22.52 15.31 -6.90
N GLU A 53 -21.87 14.22 -7.34
CA GLU A 53 -21.99 13.70 -8.70
C GLU A 53 -23.44 13.27 -9.00
N PHE A 54 -24.13 12.70 -8.01
CA PHE A 54 -25.52 12.28 -8.14
C PHE A 54 -26.46 13.48 -8.25
N LEU A 55 -26.26 14.51 -7.44
CA LEU A 55 -27.03 15.75 -7.49
C LEU A 55 -26.98 16.37 -8.89
N THR A 56 -25.81 16.39 -9.54
CA THR A 56 -25.69 17.00 -10.88
C THR A 56 -26.42 16.22 -11.98
N ARG A 57 -26.62 14.90 -11.82
CA ARG A 57 -27.19 14.03 -12.86
C ARG A 57 -28.65 13.65 -12.62
N ASP A 58 -29.02 13.47 -11.35
CA ASP A 58 -30.38 13.13 -10.95
C ASP A 58 -30.79 13.76 -9.61
N PRO A 59 -31.09 15.07 -9.60
CA PRO A 59 -31.49 15.79 -8.39
C PRO A 59 -32.65 15.13 -7.63
N LYS A 60 -33.61 14.53 -8.36
CA LYS A 60 -34.79 13.89 -7.75
C LYS A 60 -34.40 12.64 -6.95
N SER A 61 -33.64 11.72 -7.56
CA SER A 61 -33.19 10.52 -6.86
C SER A 61 -32.21 10.87 -5.74
N TYR A 62 -31.35 11.88 -5.95
CA TYR A 62 -30.50 12.44 -4.90
C TYR A 62 -31.31 12.87 -3.68
N GLU A 63 -32.32 13.73 -3.84
CA GLU A 63 -33.13 14.24 -2.71
C GLU A 63 -33.90 13.12 -2.02
N LEU A 64 -34.45 12.18 -2.79
CA LEU A 64 -35.21 11.06 -2.27
C LEU A 64 -34.33 10.15 -1.39
N ILE A 65 -33.14 9.78 -1.87
CA ILE A 65 -32.17 8.97 -1.12
C ILE A 65 -31.66 9.75 0.09
N ARG A 66 -31.31 11.02 -0.09
CA ARG A 66 -30.79 11.91 0.95
C ARG A 66 -31.75 12.06 2.13
N SER A 67 -33.06 12.16 1.85
CA SER A 67 -34.10 12.29 2.88
C SER A 67 -34.20 11.10 3.84
N ARG A 68 -33.57 9.97 3.50
CA ARG A 68 -33.59 8.73 4.30
C ARG A 68 -32.25 8.39 4.94
N PHE A 69 -31.26 9.27 4.85
CA PHE A 69 -29.96 9.03 5.45
C PHE A 69 -29.96 9.22 6.97
N ALA A 70 -29.35 8.27 7.66
CA ALA A 70 -28.79 8.51 8.99
C ALA A 70 -27.42 9.19 8.80
N TYR A 71 -27.21 10.32 9.45
CA TYR A 71 -25.97 11.09 9.34
C TYR A 71 -25.16 11.00 10.61
N TRP A 72 -23.85 10.83 10.46
CA TRP A 72 -22.90 10.93 11.57
C TRP A 72 -21.59 11.49 11.05
N ASP A 73 -20.92 12.32 11.85
CA ASP A 73 -19.64 12.93 11.49
C ASP A 73 -18.44 12.17 12.09
N ASP A 74 -18.72 11.39 13.13
CA ASP A 74 -17.71 10.83 14.02
C ASP A 74 -17.38 9.37 13.66
N LEU A 75 -16.14 8.99 13.94
CA LEU A 75 -15.66 7.62 13.86
C LEU A 75 -15.01 7.26 15.18
N ASP A 76 -15.49 6.18 15.80
CA ASP A 76 -14.92 5.63 17.03
C ASP A 76 -14.04 4.42 16.71
N ILE A 77 -12.85 4.40 17.31
CA ILE A 77 -12.03 3.20 17.39
C ILE A 77 -12.02 2.77 18.84
N VAL A 78 -12.46 1.53 19.08
CA VAL A 78 -12.55 0.93 20.40
C VAL A 78 -11.75 -0.35 20.41
N ARG A 79 -10.83 -0.52 21.36
CA ARG A 79 -10.05 -1.75 21.54
C ARG A 79 -10.02 -2.13 23.01
N ASP A 80 -10.65 -3.26 23.35
CA ASP A 80 -10.66 -3.83 24.71
C ASP A 80 -11.01 -2.81 25.83
N GLY A 81 -11.85 -1.82 25.53
CA GLY A 81 -12.28 -0.77 26.46
C GLY A 81 -11.57 0.58 26.29
N GLU A 82 -10.43 0.64 25.60
CA GLU A 82 -9.82 1.89 25.16
C GLU A 82 -10.64 2.47 24.00
N LYS A 83 -10.86 3.79 23.98
CA LYS A 83 -11.67 4.46 22.94
C LYS A 83 -11.04 5.79 22.54
N VAL A 84 -11.03 6.05 21.23
CA VAL A 84 -10.79 7.38 20.66
C VAL A 84 -11.88 7.70 19.65
N ARG A 85 -12.37 8.93 19.69
CA ARG A 85 -13.34 9.48 18.73
C ARG A 85 -12.60 10.42 17.80
N ILE A 86 -12.78 10.23 16.49
CA ILE A 86 -12.23 11.07 15.44
C ILE A 86 -13.39 11.75 14.70
N THR A 87 -13.41 13.06 14.73
CA THR A 87 -14.50 13.90 14.21
C THR A 87 -14.24 14.38 12.77
N GLY A 88 -15.22 15.04 12.15
CA GLY A 88 -15.02 15.75 10.89
C GLY A 88 -14.91 14.87 9.65
N ASN A 89 -15.36 13.61 9.71
CA ASN A 89 -15.26 12.66 8.61
C ASN A 89 -16.45 12.70 7.63
N GLY A 90 -17.64 13.13 8.08
CA GLY A 90 -18.85 13.25 7.26
C GLY A 90 -19.31 11.95 6.59
N PHE A 91 -20.13 11.17 7.29
CA PHE A 91 -20.71 9.92 6.77
C PHE A 91 -22.24 9.98 6.74
N CYS A 92 -22.81 9.23 5.81
CA CYS A 92 -24.22 8.90 5.83
C CYS A 92 -24.47 7.44 5.54
N GLY A 93 -25.49 6.88 6.19
CA GLY A 93 -25.93 5.50 6.05
C GLY A 93 -27.36 5.43 5.55
N CYS A 94 -27.65 4.44 4.72
CA CYS A 94 -29.02 4.08 4.35
C CYS A 94 -29.21 2.57 4.48
N SER A 95 -30.40 2.15 4.89
CA SER A 95 -30.83 0.76 4.70
C SER A 95 -30.72 0.37 3.23
N ARG A 96 -30.03 -0.74 2.93
CA ARG A 96 -29.93 -1.26 1.56
C ARG A 96 -31.31 -1.53 0.98
N LYS A 97 -32.24 -2.03 1.80
CA LYS A 97 -33.65 -2.26 1.40
C LYS A 97 -34.30 -0.95 0.97
N THR A 98 -34.18 0.10 1.79
CA THR A 98 -34.74 1.42 1.48
C THR A 98 -34.13 1.99 0.20
N LEU A 99 -32.80 1.95 0.04
CA LEU A 99 -32.14 2.41 -1.18
C LEU A 99 -32.71 1.73 -2.43
N LEU A 100 -32.86 0.39 -2.41
CA LEU A 100 -33.41 -0.37 -3.53
C LEU A 100 -34.85 0.03 -3.81
N GLN A 101 -35.70 0.15 -2.78
CA GLN A 101 -37.10 0.56 -2.95
C GLN A 101 -37.22 1.96 -3.59
N LEU A 102 -36.39 2.91 -3.17
CA LEU A 102 -36.39 4.26 -3.75
C LEU A 102 -35.93 4.25 -5.21
N LEU A 103 -34.90 3.47 -5.55
CA LEU A 103 -34.46 3.32 -6.94
C LEU A 103 -35.48 2.58 -7.81
N GLN A 104 -36.14 1.54 -7.27
CA GLN A 104 -37.23 0.84 -7.95
C GLN A 104 -38.42 1.78 -8.22
N GLN A 105 -38.81 2.59 -7.24
CA GLN A 105 -39.83 3.63 -7.41
C GLN A 105 -39.44 4.58 -8.55
N ARG A 106 -38.19 5.07 -8.55
CA ARG A 106 -37.70 5.97 -9.61
C ARG A 106 -37.66 5.30 -10.98
N CYS A 107 -37.28 4.03 -11.07
CA CYS A 107 -37.38 3.27 -12.32
C CYS A 107 -38.83 3.26 -12.86
N GLN A 108 -39.82 2.97 -12.00
CA GLN A 108 -41.24 2.97 -12.40
C GLN A 108 -41.70 4.35 -12.86
N GLU A 109 -41.31 5.42 -12.16
CA GLU A 109 -41.65 6.80 -12.51
C GLU A 109 -41.08 7.23 -13.87
N GLU A 110 -39.89 6.74 -14.26
CA GLU A 110 -39.28 7.00 -15.56
C GLU A 110 -39.75 6.02 -16.65
N GLY A 111 -40.58 5.02 -16.32
CA GLY A 111 -41.13 4.04 -17.27
C GLY A 111 -40.17 2.91 -17.64
N VAL A 112 -39.30 2.49 -16.71
CA VAL A 112 -38.46 1.28 -16.82
C VAL A 112 -39.28 0.05 -16.40
N GLY A 113 -39.23 -1.03 -17.18
CA GLY A 113 -39.84 -2.31 -16.83
C GLY A 113 -39.05 -3.03 -15.73
N LEU A 114 -39.71 -3.48 -14.67
CA LEU A 114 -39.09 -4.23 -13.57
C LEU A 114 -39.70 -5.62 -13.47
N HIS A 115 -38.87 -6.65 -13.56
CA HIS A 115 -39.24 -8.07 -13.49
C HIS A 115 -38.50 -8.72 -12.32
N PHE A 116 -39.25 -9.09 -11.27
CA PHE A 116 -38.72 -9.74 -10.06
C PHE A 116 -38.98 -11.25 -10.10
N ASP A 117 -38.34 -12.00 -9.19
CA ASP A 117 -38.39 -13.47 -9.16
C ASP A 117 -38.01 -14.10 -10.52
N HIS A 118 -37.11 -13.44 -11.25
CA HIS A 118 -36.75 -13.81 -12.60
C HIS A 118 -35.25 -14.13 -12.68
N ASN A 119 -34.91 -15.41 -12.56
CA ASN A 119 -33.54 -15.86 -12.73
C ASN A 119 -33.19 -15.93 -14.23
N VAL A 120 -32.08 -15.31 -14.62
CA VAL A 120 -31.60 -15.31 -16.01
C VAL A 120 -30.37 -16.21 -16.10
N ASP A 121 -30.58 -17.42 -16.62
CA ASP A 121 -29.50 -18.39 -16.85
C ASP A 121 -29.12 -18.51 -18.34
N ASP A 122 -29.99 -18.10 -19.25
CA ASP A 122 -29.78 -18.13 -20.70
C ASP A 122 -30.02 -16.75 -21.30
N LEU A 123 -29.01 -16.20 -21.98
CA LEU A 123 -29.10 -14.91 -22.66
C LEU A 123 -29.79 -14.98 -24.03
N SER A 124 -30.02 -16.18 -24.57
CA SER A 124 -30.65 -16.34 -25.89
C SER A 124 -32.07 -15.77 -25.95
N GLN A 125 -32.76 -15.70 -24.80
CA GLN A 125 -34.06 -15.07 -24.64
C GLN A 125 -34.03 -13.54 -24.89
N PHE A 126 -32.85 -12.92 -24.82
CA PHE A 126 -32.62 -11.49 -25.01
C PHE A 126 -31.87 -11.17 -26.31
N LYS A 127 -31.86 -12.10 -27.28
CA LYS A 127 -31.15 -11.95 -28.57
C LYS A 127 -31.53 -10.72 -29.40
N ASP A 128 -32.68 -10.10 -29.12
CA ASP A 128 -33.16 -8.89 -29.76
C ASP A 128 -32.80 -7.60 -29.01
N SER A 129 -32.03 -7.71 -27.92
CA SER A 129 -31.52 -6.55 -27.18
C SER A 129 -30.31 -5.95 -27.89
N ASP A 130 -30.29 -4.63 -28.03
CA ASP A 130 -29.14 -3.89 -28.54
C ASP A 130 -28.00 -3.85 -27.51
N VAL A 131 -28.35 -3.86 -26.20
CA VAL A 131 -27.41 -3.84 -25.08
C VAL A 131 -27.91 -4.77 -23.97
N ILE A 132 -27.01 -5.55 -23.40
CA ILE A 132 -27.22 -6.35 -22.19
C ILE A 132 -26.27 -5.84 -21.09
N VAL A 133 -26.82 -5.33 -19.99
CA VAL A 133 -26.02 -4.89 -18.83
C VAL A 133 -26.05 -5.97 -17.75
N ALA A 134 -24.93 -6.63 -17.53
CA ALA A 134 -24.76 -7.61 -16.46
C ALA A 134 -24.33 -6.90 -15.17
N SER A 135 -25.28 -6.78 -14.25
CA SER A 135 -25.15 -6.11 -12.94
C SER A 135 -25.63 -6.98 -11.78
N ASP A 136 -25.65 -8.30 -11.98
CA ASP A 136 -26.10 -9.37 -11.09
C ASP A 136 -25.13 -9.69 -9.93
N GLY A 137 -24.17 -8.79 -9.70
CA GLY A 137 -23.37 -8.72 -8.48
C GLY A 137 -22.19 -9.69 -8.44
N ILE A 138 -21.72 -9.98 -7.23
CA ILE A 138 -20.48 -10.72 -6.99
C ILE A 138 -20.51 -12.14 -7.56
N ASN A 139 -21.66 -12.81 -7.45
CA ASN A 139 -21.95 -14.14 -8.01
C ASN A 139 -22.67 -13.98 -9.36
N SER A 140 -22.04 -13.27 -10.29
CA SER A 140 -22.60 -12.98 -11.61
C SER A 140 -22.57 -14.23 -12.48
N ALA A 141 -23.74 -14.79 -12.78
CA ALA A 141 -23.85 -15.95 -13.66
C ALA A 141 -23.42 -15.59 -15.08
N ILE A 142 -23.70 -14.35 -15.51
CA ILE A 142 -23.37 -13.88 -16.86
C ILE A 142 -21.86 -13.73 -17.05
N ARG A 143 -21.14 -13.14 -16.08
CA ARG A 143 -19.68 -13.08 -16.15
C ARG A 143 -19.08 -14.48 -16.19
N ASP A 144 -19.60 -15.39 -15.36
CA ASP A 144 -19.05 -16.74 -15.20
C ASP A 144 -19.31 -17.63 -16.43
N GLN A 145 -20.22 -17.25 -17.33
CA GLN A 145 -20.39 -17.90 -18.65
C GLN A 145 -19.29 -17.54 -19.66
N TYR A 146 -18.63 -16.38 -19.51
CA TYR A 146 -17.63 -15.86 -20.46
C TYR A 146 -16.33 -15.41 -19.76
N PRO A 147 -15.70 -16.24 -18.91
CA PRO A 147 -14.56 -15.83 -18.11
C PRO A 147 -13.35 -15.42 -18.96
N ASP A 148 -13.13 -16.11 -20.09
CA ASP A 148 -12.00 -15.84 -20.99
C ASP A 148 -12.17 -14.54 -21.77
N ASP A 149 -13.39 -14.24 -22.27
CA ASP A 149 -13.68 -13.00 -23.00
C ASP A 149 -13.48 -11.76 -22.12
N PHE A 150 -13.91 -11.83 -20.86
CA PHE A 150 -13.71 -10.74 -19.90
C PHE A 150 -12.30 -10.73 -19.29
N GLY A 151 -11.54 -11.82 -19.42
CA GLY A 151 -10.29 -12.04 -18.67
C GLY A 151 -10.54 -11.97 -17.16
N THR A 152 -11.56 -12.68 -16.68
CA THR A 152 -11.99 -12.67 -15.28
C THR A 152 -10.93 -13.31 -14.39
N THR A 153 -10.58 -12.63 -13.29
CA THR A 153 -9.81 -13.21 -12.19
C THR A 153 -10.59 -13.04 -10.90
N SER A 154 -10.71 -14.11 -10.11
CA SER A 154 -11.36 -14.11 -8.79
C SER A 154 -10.43 -14.76 -7.77
N VAL A 155 -10.04 -14.00 -6.75
CA VAL A 155 -9.16 -14.48 -5.68
C VAL A 155 -9.87 -14.32 -4.34
N LEU A 156 -10.17 -15.44 -3.68
CA LEU A 156 -10.68 -15.46 -2.32
C LEU A 156 -9.60 -15.00 -1.34
N GLN A 157 -9.96 -14.05 -0.49
CA GLN A 157 -9.10 -13.46 0.52
C GLN A 157 -9.17 -14.26 1.82
N LYS A 158 -8.13 -14.16 2.66
CA LYS A 158 -7.91 -15.06 3.80
C LYS A 158 -8.96 -14.87 4.88
N ASN A 159 -9.23 -13.63 5.28
CA ASN A 159 -10.12 -13.36 6.40
C ASN A 159 -11.53 -13.88 6.18
N LYS A 160 -12.10 -14.41 7.27
CA LYS A 160 -13.51 -14.81 7.37
C LYS A 160 -14.30 -13.60 7.87
N PHE A 161 -15.46 -13.35 7.27
CA PHE A 161 -16.39 -12.34 7.75
C PHE A 161 -17.84 -12.82 7.74
N VAL A 162 -18.64 -12.25 8.63
CA VAL A 162 -20.09 -12.45 8.71
C VAL A 162 -20.78 -11.10 8.90
N TRP A 163 -21.89 -10.87 8.20
CA TRP A 163 -22.62 -9.60 8.22
C TRP A 163 -23.97 -9.77 8.91
N MET A 164 -24.16 -9.08 10.03
CA MET A 164 -25.36 -9.09 10.87
C MET A 164 -25.91 -7.68 11.08
N GLY A 165 -27.10 -7.60 11.66
CA GLY A 165 -27.70 -6.37 12.17
C GLY A 165 -27.81 -6.39 13.69
N SER A 166 -28.17 -5.25 14.28
CA SER A 166 -28.57 -5.15 15.68
C SER A 166 -29.52 -3.97 15.86
N THR A 167 -30.23 -3.94 17.00
CA THR A 167 -30.95 -2.74 17.44
C THR A 167 -30.08 -1.79 18.28
N ARG A 168 -28.80 -2.12 18.48
CA ARG A 168 -27.84 -1.27 19.20
C ARG A 168 -27.72 0.10 18.51
N PRO A 169 -28.14 1.21 19.14
CA PRO A 169 -27.92 2.54 18.58
C PRO A 169 -26.42 2.87 18.56
N LEU A 170 -25.98 3.55 17.50
CA LEU A 170 -24.61 4.03 17.32
C LEU A 170 -24.66 5.46 16.79
N ASP A 171 -24.00 6.40 17.48
CA ASP A 171 -23.91 7.81 17.07
C ASP A 171 -22.73 8.11 16.14
N ALA A 172 -21.91 7.08 15.87
CA ALA A 172 -20.67 7.15 15.08
C ALA A 172 -20.45 5.83 14.31
N PHE A 173 -19.67 5.88 13.23
CA PHE A 173 -19.09 4.66 12.68
C PHE A 173 -18.11 4.10 13.72
N THR A 174 -18.31 2.88 14.19
CA THR A 174 -17.47 2.33 15.27
C THR A 174 -16.78 1.05 14.84
N TYR A 175 -15.46 1.02 14.98
CA TYR A 175 -14.70 -0.22 14.99
C TYR A 175 -14.58 -0.73 16.42
N PHE A 176 -15.15 -1.90 16.69
CA PHE A 176 -14.90 -2.62 17.93
C PHE A 176 -13.88 -3.72 17.69
N PHE A 177 -12.65 -3.51 18.16
CA PHE A 177 -11.60 -4.51 18.19
C PHE A 177 -11.61 -5.22 19.52
N ARG A 178 -11.59 -6.55 19.49
CA ARG A 178 -11.54 -7.38 20.70
C ARG A 178 -10.48 -8.45 20.60
N ASN A 179 -9.59 -8.48 21.59
CA ASN A 179 -8.73 -9.64 21.82
C ASN A 179 -9.54 -10.73 22.54
N THR A 180 -9.78 -11.85 21.85
CA THR A 180 -10.47 -13.01 22.43
C THR A 180 -9.45 -14.11 22.78
N PRO A 181 -9.83 -15.13 23.58
CA PRO A 181 -8.97 -16.30 23.81
C PRO A 181 -8.57 -17.06 22.52
N TYR A 182 -9.28 -16.83 21.41
CA TYR A 182 -9.04 -17.48 20.13
C TYR A 182 -8.15 -16.65 19.19
N GLY A 183 -8.01 -15.35 19.46
CA GLY A 183 -7.41 -14.34 18.59
C GLY A 183 -8.28 -13.10 18.45
N PRO A 184 -7.84 -12.09 17.68
CA PRO A 184 -8.55 -10.84 17.49
C PRO A 184 -9.78 -10.99 16.59
N ILE A 185 -10.87 -10.33 16.97
CA ILE A 185 -12.07 -10.16 16.14
C ILE A 185 -12.38 -8.67 16.06
N VAL A 186 -12.67 -8.17 14.87
CA VAL A 186 -13.15 -6.80 14.66
C VAL A 186 -14.62 -6.80 14.24
N ALA A 187 -15.42 -5.91 14.84
CA ALA A 187 -16.74 -5.56 14.35
C ALA A 187 -16.70 -4.18 13.68
N HIS A 188 -17.04 -4.12 12.38
CA HIS A 188 -17.26 -2.89 11.63
C HIS A 188 -18.72 -2.51 11.80
N THR A 189 -19.00 -1.42 12.50
CA THR A 189 -20.36 -1.07 12.90
C THR A 189 -20.75 0.35 12.55
N TYR A 190 -22.02 0.55 12.19
CA TYR A 190 -22.58 1.87 11.92
C TYR A 190 -24.10 1.80 11.90
N GLN A 191 -24.73 2.92 12.25
CA GLN A 191 -26.17 3.07 12.12
C GLN A 191 -26.55 3.23 10.64
N TYR A 192 -27.64 2.60 10.19
CA TYR A 192 -28.12 2.77 8.81
C TYR A 192 -29.57 3.22 8.72
N GLU A 193 -30.31 3.13 9.83
CA GLU A 193 -31.61 3.74 10.06
C GLU A 193 -31.82 3.92 11.57
N GLU A 194 -32.79 4.74 11.97
CA GLU A 194 -33.09 4.94 13.38
C GLU A 194 -33.39 3.59 14.07
N GLY A 195 -32.70 3.32 15.18
CA GLY A 195 -32.85 2.08 15.94
C GLY A 195 -32.29 0.81 15.29
N LYS A 196 -31.58 0.88 14.15
CA LYS A 196 -30.88 -0.29 13.58
C LYS A 196 -29.45 0.01 13.12
N SER A 197 -28.55 -0.93 13.42
CA SER A 197 -27.13 -0.84 13.10
C SER A 197 -26.62 -2.09 12.37
N THR A 198 -25.62 -1.88 11.52
CA THR A 198 -24.85 -2.92 10.85
C THR A 198 -23.75 -3.41 11.79
N TRP A 199 -23.51 -4.72 11.81
CA TRP A 199 -22.39 -5.37 12.48
C TRP A 199 -21.73 -6.37 11.54
N ILE A 200 -20.58 -6.01 10.97
CA ILE A 200 -19.77 -6.94 10.16
C ILE A 200 -18.63 -7.42 11.03
N PHE A 201 -18.63 -8.69 11.40
CA PHE A 201 -17.53 -9.30 12.15
C PHE A 201 -16.52 -9.89 11.18
N GLU A 202 -15.24 -9.66 11.44
CA GLU A 202 -14.13 -10.13 10.60
C GLU A 202 -13.00 -10.67 11.49
N THR A 203 -12.39 -11.78 11.07
CA THR A 203 -11.28 -12.41 11.79
C THR A 203 -10.42 -13.31 10.89
N SER A 204 -9.21 -13.63 11.35
CA SER A 204 -8.28 -14.53 10.64
C SER A 204 -8.80 -15.97 10.61
N PRO A 205 -8.43 -16.78 9.59
CA PRO A 205 -8.79 -18.20 9.53
C PRO A 205 -8.46 -18.97 10.81
N GLN A 206 -7.30 -18.69 11.41
CA GLN A 206 -6.82 -19.35 12.61
C GLN A 206 -7.70 -19.01 13.82
N THR A 207 -8.11 -17.75 13.95
CA THR A 207 -9.03 -17.32 15.01
C THR A 207 -10.42 -17.93 14.81
N TRP A 208 -10.90 -17.94 13.57
CA TRP A 208 -12.19 -18.55 13.21
C TRP A 208 -12.23 -20.04 13.56
N GLU A 209 -11.18 -20.78 13.22
CA GLU A 209 -11.04 -22.21 13.52
C GLU A 209 -10.94 -22.48 15.03
N LYS A 210 -10.10 -21.72 15.75
CA LYS A 210 -9.97 -21.84 17.22
C LYS A 210 -11.26 -21.53 17.97
N ALA A 211 -12.05 -20.58 17.48
CA ALA A 211 -13.36 -20.24 18.04
C ALA A 211 -14.43 -21.30 17.70
N GLY A 212 -14.12 -22.26 16.82
CA GLY A 212 -15.02 -23.33 16.42
C GLY A 212 -16.28 -22.82 15.72
N PHE A 213 -16.17 -21.75 14.94
CA PHE A 213 -17.30 -21.28 14.12
C PHE A 213 -17.58 -22.26 12.97
N VAL A 214 -18.85 -22.33 12.55
CA VAL A 214 -19.29 -23.13 11.40
C VAL A 214 -19.99 -22.19 10.42
N THR A 215 -19.73 -22.37 9.12
CA THR A 215 -20.18 -21.45 8.07
C THR A 215 -21.69 -21.20 8.07
N GLU A 216 -22.49 -22.26 8.22
CA GLU A 216 -23.95 -22.22 8.08
C GLU A 216 -24.69 -22.21 9.43
N ASP A 217 -23.98 -22.30 10.55
CA ASP A 217 -24.58 -22.30 11.89
C ASP A 217 -24.78 -20.87 12.41
N GLU A 218 -25.89 -20.27 11.98
CA GLU A 218 -26.24 -18.90 12.34
C GLU A 218 -26.55 -18.75 13.85
N GLU A 219 -27.20 -19.75 14.46
CA GLU A 219 -27.58 -19.72 15.88
C GLU A 219 -26.35 -19.74 16.78
N ASP A 220 -25.42 -20.67 16.54
CA ASP A 220 -24.14 -20.74 17.26
C ASP A 220 -23.32 -19.47 17.05
N THR A 221 -23.26 -18.96 15.80
CA THR A 221 -22.53 -17.73 15.49
C THR A 221 -23.11 -16.54 16.27
N ILE A 222 -24.43 -16.36 16.29
CA ILE A 222 -25.09 -15.30 17.07
C ILE A 222 -24.78 -15.46 18.55
N GLN A 223 -24.90 -16.67 19.11
CA GLN A 223 -24.67 -16.92 20.53
C GLN A 223 -23.23 -16.56 20.92
N LYS A 224 -22.24 -17.07 20.19
CA LYS A 224 -20.82 -16.81 20.45
C LYS A 224 -20.46 -15.35 20.31
N LEU A 225 -20.87 -14.71 19.20
CA LEU A 225 -20.58 -13.28 18.99
C LEU A 225 -21.29 -12.38 19.99
N SER A 226 -22.52 -12.73 20.40
CA SER A 226 -23.24 -11.97 21.44
C SER A 226 -22.54 -12.03 22.79
N GLU A 227 -22.01 -13.19 23.18
CA GLU A 227 -21.20 -13.31 24.41
C GLU A 227 -19.86 -12.59 24.26
N LEU A 228 -19.17 -12.80 23.13
CA LEU A 228 -17.89 -12.18 22.83
C LEU A 228 -17.98 -10.67 22.65
N PHE A 229 -19.12 -10.06 22.36
CA PHE A 229 -19.32 -8.60 22.20
C PHE A 229 -20.38 -8.04 23.15
N LYS A 230 -20.64 -8.74 24.25
CA LYS A 230 -21.72 -8.43 25.21
C LYS A 230 -21.70 -6.99 25.72
N LYS A 231 -20.51 -6.45 25.98
CA LYS A 231 -20.35 -5.07 26.48
C LYS A 231 -20.69 -4.04 25.40
N GLU A 232 -20.23 -4.27 24.18
CA GLU A 232 -20.37 -3.37 23.03
C GLU A 232 -21.82 -3.38 22.49
N LEU A 233 -22.47 -4.55 22.55
CA LEU A 233 -23.88 -4.73 22.22
C LEU A 233 -24.83 -4.12 23.26
N ASP A 234 -24.39 -3.93 24.51
CA ASP A 234 -25.12 -3.20 25.55
C ASP A 234 -26.56 -3.70 25.75
N GLY A 235 -26.73 -5.02 25.80
CA GLY A 235 -28.03 -5.69 25.98
C GLY A 235 -28.87 -5.85 24.72
N HIS A 236 -28.41 -5.38 23.56
CA HIS A 236 -29.08 -5.60 22.28
C HIS A 236 -28.63 -6.90 21.61
N GLY A 237 -29.56 -7.61 20.97
CA GLY A 237 -29.27 -8.84 20.23
C GLY A 237 -28.68 -8.59 18.84
N LEU A 238 -28.07 -9.62 18.26
CA LEU A 238 -27.72 -9.68 16.85
C LEU A 238 -28.89 -10.24 16.02
N ILE A 239 -29.05 -9.71 14.81
CA ILE A 239 -30.11 -10.05 13.86
C ILE A 239 -29.44 -10.68 12.64
N SER A 240 -29.84 -11.90 12.29
CA SER A 240 -29.38 -12.57 11.06
C SER A 240 -30.26 -12.25 9.85
N ASN A 241 -29.66 -12.30 8.65
CA ASN A 241 -30.32 -12.26 7.35
C ASN A 241 -29.52 -13.13 6.35
N LYS A 242 -29.53 -14.45 6.56
CA LYS A 242 -28.60 -15.41 5.90
C LYS A 242 -27.14 -15.05 6.16
N SER A 243 -26.84 -14.81 7.44
CA SER A 243 -25.56 -14.30 7.91
C SER A 243 -24.54 -15.43 8.07
N HIS A 244 -24.02 -15.92 6.94
CA HIS A 244 -22.99 -16.97 6.91
C HIS A 244 -21.57 -16.40 6.94
N TRP A 245 -20.64 -17.13 7.57
CA TRP A 245 -19.22 -16.84 7.48
C TRP A 245 -18.70 -17.09 6.06
N ARG A 246 -17.99 -16.14 5.50
CA ARG A 246 -17.47 -16.24 4.11
C ARG A 246 -16.16 -15.50 3.95
N ASN A 247 -15.49 -15.79 2.85
CA ASN A 247 -14.30 -15.08 2.41
C ASN A 247 -14.70 -14.03 1.36
N PHE A 248 -13.99 -12.90 1.33
CA PHE A 248 -14.25 -11.87 0.32
C PHE A 248 -13.55 -12.24 -1.00
N PRO A 249 -14.25 -12.28 -2.15
CA PRO A 249 -13.59 -12.45 -3.45
C PRO A 249 -13.17 -11.09 -4.01
N VAL A 250 -11.89 -10.95 -4.34
CA VAL A 250 -11.37 -9.86 -5.16
C VAL A 250 -11.54 -10.25 -6.63
N ILE A 251 -12.44 -9.56 -7.33
CA ILE A 251 -12.79 -9.82 -8.72
C ILE A 251 -12.27 -8.68 -9.59
N THR A 252 -11.58 -9.03 -10.67
CA THR A 252 -11.12 -8.10 -11.71
C THR A 252 -11.39 -8.66 -13.08
N ASN A 253 -11.69 -7.79 -14.04
CA ASN A 253 -11.88 -8.16 -15.44
C ASN A 253 -10.93 -7.35 -16.33
N ALA A 254 -10.19 -8.05 -17.21
CA ALA A 254 -9.28 -7.43 -18.18
C ALA A 254 -10.04 -6.61 -19.23
N VAL A 255 -11.23 -7.04 -19.63
CA VAL A 255 -12.15 -6.33 -20.53
C VAL A 255 -13.54 -6.27 -19.87
N TRP A 256 -14.25 -5.15 -20.01
CA TRP A 256 -15.54 -4.96 -19.32
C TRP A 256 -16.78 -5.28 -20.17
N HIS A 257 -16.58 -5.69 -21.42
CA HIS A 257 -17.66 -5.98 -22.35
C HIS A 257 -17.28 -7.12 -23.31
N LYS A 258 -18.30 -7.75 -23.86
CA LYS A 258 -18.22 -8.77 -24.91
C LYS A 258 -19.45 -8.61 -25.80
N ASP A 259 -19.24 -8.39 -27.10
CA ASP A 259 -20.32 -8.12 -28.06
C ASP A 259 -21.24 -6.98 -27.56
N ASN A 260 -22.51 -7.25 -27.34
CA ASN A 260 -23.49 -6.31 -26.77
C ASN A 260 -23.64 -6.42 -25.23
N ILE A 261 -22.84 -7.24 -24.55
CA ILE A 261 -22.87 -7.45 -23.10
C ILE A 261 -21.83 -6.57 -22.41
N VAL A 262 -22.21 -5.87 -21.34
CA VAL A 262 -21.31 -5.03 -20.54
C VAL A 262 -21.47 -5.30 -19.04
N LEU A 263 -20.35 -5.37 -18.31
CA LEU A 263 -20.32 -5.61 -16.87
C LEU A 263 -20.47 -4.30 -16.07
N LEU A 264 -21.25 -4.35 -15.00
CA LEU A 264 -21.50 -3.23 -14.08
C LEU A 264 -21.53 -3.68 -12.61
N GLY A 265 -21.08 -2.82 -11.70
CA GLY A 265 -21.05 -3.12 -10.26
C GLY A 265 -20.08 -4.24 -9.89
N ASP A 266 -20.43 -5.05 -8.89
CA ASP A 266 -19.58 -6.15 -8.40
C ASP A 266 -19.42 -7.30 -9.40
N ALA A 267 -20.29 -7.39 -10.43
CA ALA A 267 -20.07 -8.30 -11.55
C ALA A 267 -18.77 -7.95 -12.28
N LYS A 268 -18.47 -6.64 -12.39
CA LYS A 268 -17.28 -6.12 -13.05
C LYS A 268 -16.04 -6.07 -12.15
N ALA A 269 -16.19 -5.57 -10.92
CA ALA A 269 -15.05 -5.29 -10.06
C ALA A 269 -15.51 -5.14 -8.61
N THR A 270 -14.92 -5.92 -7.70
CA THR A 270 -15.22 -5.83 -6.27
C THR A 270 -14.22 -4.93 -5.55
N ALA A 271 -14.69 -4.23 -4.51
CA ALA A 271 -13.84 -3.51 -3.56
C ALA A 271 -14.24 -3.91 -2.14
N HIS A 272 -13.26 -4.30 -1.33
CA HIS A 272 -13.49 -4.70 0.07
C HIS A 272 -14.28 -3.62 0.84
N TYR A 273 -15.25 -4.05 1.65
CA TYR A 273 -16.17 -3.16 2.35
C TYR A 273 -15.47 -2.24 3.37
N SER A 274 -14.24 -2.57 3.76
CA SER A 274 -13.43 -1.77 4.68
C SER A 274 -13.20 -0.32 4.24
N ILE A 275 -13.38 0.02 2.97
CA ILE A 275 -13.28 1.41 2.49
C ILE A 275 -14.63 2.02 2.08
N GLY A 276 -15.75 1.33 2.36
CA GLY A 276 -17.11 1.85 2.15
C GLY A 276 -17.43 2.29 0.72
N SER A 277 -16.80 1.69 -0.30
CA SER A 277 -16.83 2.22 -1.67
C SER A 277 -17.59 1.36 -2.70
N GLY A 278 -18.12 0.19 -2.33
CA GLY A 278 -18.76 -0.74 -3.29
C GLY A 278 -19.98 -0.15 -4.01
N THR A 279 -21.00 0.28 -3.26
CA THR A 279 -22.22 0.89 -3.83
C THR A 279 -21.90 2.18 -4.61
N LYS A 280 -21.01 3.02 -4.07
CA LYS A 280 -20.48 4.21 -4.75
C LYS A 280 -19.89 3.86 -6.11
N LEU A 281 -19.00 2.88 -6.14
CA LEU A 281 -18.32 2.45 -7.36
C LEU A 281 -19.33 1.97 -8.41
N ALA A 282 -20.32 1.18 -8.00
CA ALA A 282 -21.37 0.69 -8.89
C ALA A 282 -22.17 1.84 -9.50
N MET A 283 -22.63 2.79 -8.70
CA MET A 283 -23.44 3.92 -9.16
C MET A 283 -22.64 4.93 -10.01
N GLU A 284 -21.38 5.23 -9.67
CA GLU A 284 -20.54 6.09 -10.52
C GLU A 284 -20.21 5.43 -11.87
N CYS A 285 -20.09 4.09 -11.89
CA CYS A 285 -19.93 3.36 -13.14
C CYS A 285 -21.22 3.33 -13.95
N ALA A 286 -22.38 3.31 -13.30
CA ALA A 286 -23.68 3.42 -13.95
C ALA A 286 -23.84 4.77 -14.67
N ILE A 287 -23.43 5.87 -14.03
CA ILE A 287 -23.39 7.21 -14.65
C ILE A 287 -22.53 7.18 -15.91
N ALA A 288 -21.30 6.68 -15.81
CA ALA A 288 -20.37 6.69 -16.92
C ALA A 288 -20.81 5.79 -18.09
N LEU A 289 -21.44 4.66 -17.80
CA LEU A 289 -22.00 3.79 -18.84
C LEU A 289 -23.21 4.45 -19.53
N ALA A 290 -24.12 5.07 -18.77
CA ALA A 290 -25.25 5.80 -19.33
C ALA A 290 -24.79 6.98 -20.20
N ASP A 291 -23.82 7.76 -19.74
CA ASP A 291 -23.21 8.85 -20.52
C ASP A 291 -22.58 8.35 -21.82
N ALA A 292 -21.87 7.22 -21.76
CA ALA A 292 -21.21 6.65 -22.93
C ALA A 292 -22.21 6.13 -23.98
N ILE A 293 -23.29 5.48 -23.54
CA ILE A 293 -24.39 5.04 -24.43
C ILE A 293 -25.11 6.26 -25.04
N ALA A 294 -25.38 7.29 -24.24
CA ALA A 294 -26.02 8.51 -24.73
C ALA A 294 -25.16 9.27 -25.75
N ALA A 295 -23.83 9.25 -25.58
CA ALA A 295 -22.88 9.86 -26.52
C ALA A 295 -22.71 9.06 -27.82
N HIS A 296 -22.91 7.74 -27.78
CA HIS A 296 -22.71 6.83 -28.90
C HIS A 296 -23.93 5.90 -29.12
N PRO A 297 -25.15 6.44 -29.34
CA PRO A 297 -26.38 5.67 -29.33
C PRO A 297 -26.53 4.69 -30.52
N ASN A 298 -25.71 4.83 -31.56
CA ASN A 298 -25.71 3.97 -32.75
C ASN A 298 -24.41 3.15 -32.90
N ASP A 299 -23.51 3.20 -31.91
CA ASP A 299 -22.21 2.53 -31.94
C ASP A 299 -21.87 1.99 -30.54
N ILE A 300 -22.45 0.82 -30.22
CA ILE A 300 -22.31 0.16 -28.91
C ILE A 300 -20.85 -0.22 -28.60
N PRO A 301 -20.05 -0.76 -29.53
CA PRO A 301 -18.63 -0.99 -29.28
C PRO A 301 -17.89 0.28 -28.85
N GLN A 302 -18.13 1.40 -29.54
CA GLN A 302 -17.53 2.69 -29.17
C GLN A 302 -18.01 3.19 -27.80
N ALA A 303 -19.30 2.99 -27.46
CA ALA A 303 -19.84 3.32 -26.14
C ALA A 303 -19.12 2.54 -25.03
N PHE A 304 -18.95 1.23 -25.17
CA PHE A 304 -18.30 0.40 -24.16
C PHE A 304 -16.81 0.72 -24.01
N GLN A 305 -16.11 0.98 -25.11
CA GLN A 305 -14.72 1.44 -25.07
C GLN A 305 -14.59 2.79 -24.35
N ALA A 306 -15.51 3.73 -24.58
CA ALA A 306 -15.52 5.01 -23.89
C ALA A 306 -15.78 4.86 -22.39
N TYR A 307 -16.76 4.03 -21.99
CA TYR A 307 -17.03 3.71 -20.58
C TYR A 307 -15.79 3.15 -19.88
N GLU A 308 -15.15 2.16 -20.50
CA GLU A 308 -13.97 1.50 -19.94
C GLU A 308 -12.81 2.50 -19.80
N LYS A 309 -12.47 3.22 -20.88
CA LYS A 309 -11.40 4.22 -20.89
C LYS A 309 -11.59 5.30 -19.81
N ASN A 310 -12.81 5.79 -19.64
CA ASN A 310 -13.10 6.89 -18.71
C ASN A 310 -13.07 6.46 -17.24
N ARG A 311 -13.32 5.17 -16.94
CA ARG A 311 -13.49 4.70 -15.55
C ARG A 311 -12.41 3.75 -15.05
N ARG A 312 -11.70 3.03 -15.94
CA ARG A 312 -10.73 1.99 -15.56
C ARG A 312 -9.75 2.44 -14.50
N LYS A 313 -9.05 3.56 -14.72
CA LYS A 313 -8.06 4.09 -13.77
C LYS A 313 -8.63 4.37 -12.38
N ARG A 314 -9.83 4.98 -12.29
CA ARG A 314 -10.48 5.30 -11.00
C ARG A 314 -10.93 4.03 -10.28
N VAL A 315 -11.46 3.04 -11.00
CA VAL A 315 -11.83 1.73 -10.46
C VAL A 315 -10.61 1.00 -9.90
N GLU A 316 -9.55 0.87 -10.69
CA GLU A 316 -8.32 0.19 -10.28
C GLU A 316 -7.66 0.86 -9.07
N MET A 317 -7.67 2.20 -9.01
CA MET A 317 -7.21 2.94 -7.83
C MET A 317 -8.03 2.66 -6.56
N ILE A 318 -9.35 2.49 -6.68
CA ILE A 318 -10.23 2.16 -5.55
C ILE A 318 -10.02 0.70 -5.13
N GLN A 319 -9.95 -0.24 -6.08
CA GLN A 319 -9.66 -1.65 -5.79
C GLN A 319 -8.30 -1.81 -5.12
N HIS A 320 -7.27 -1.11 -5.59
CA HIS A 320 -5.96 -1.14 -4.95
C HIS A 320 -6.01 -0.63 -3.52
N ALA A 321 -6.67 0.51 -3.25
CA ALA A 321 -6.81 1.02 -1.89
C ALA A 321 -7.64 0.09 -0.97
N ALA A 322 -8.66 -0.56 -1.53
CA ALA A 322 -9.46 -1.56 -0.82
C ALA A 322 -8.61 -2.79 -0.46
N LYS A 323 -7.80 -3.27 -1.41
CA LYS A 323 -6.87 -4.39 -1.21
C LYS A 323 -5.84 -4.07 -0.13
N VAL A 324 -5.20 -2.91 -0.19
CA VAL A 324 -4.24 -2.46 0.84
C VAL A 324 -4.90 -2.35 2.22
N SER A 325 -6.13 -1.86 2.28
CA SER A 325 -6.88 -1.82 3.55
C SER A 325 -7.26 -3.21 4.05
N LEU A 326 -7.62 -4.14 3.16
CA LEU A 326 -7.95 -5.51 3.50
C LEU A 326 -6.73 -6.23 4.05
N GLU A 327 -5.57 -6.14 3.37
CA GLU A 327 -4.32 -6.75 3.82
C GLU A 327 -3.96 -6.32 5.25
N TRP A 328 -4.22 -5.06 5.62
CA TRP A 328 -4.05 -4.59 7.00
C TRP A 328 -4.95 -5.30 8.02
N PHE A 329 -6.21 -5.61 7.66
CA PHE A 329 -7.11 -6.39 8.52
C PHE A 329 -6.77 -7.88 8.54
N GLU A 330 -6.21 -8.43 7.45
CA GLU A 330 -5.68 -9.80 7.44
C GLU A 330 -4.49 -9.95 8.39
N ASP A 331 -3.72 -8.88 8.58
CA ASP A 331 -2.56 -8.82 9.47
C ASP A 331 -2.89 -8.21 10.85
N ILE A 332 -4.16 -8.17 11.25
CA ILE A 332 -4.59 -7.52 12.50
C ILE A 332 -3.88 -8.07 13.75
N ASP A 333 -3.53 -9.36 13.77
CA ASP A 333 -2.76 -10.03 14.83
C ASP A 333 -1.44 -9.30 15.15
N ARG A 334 -0.80 -8.71 14.13
CA ARG A 334 0.44 -7.93 14.24
C ARG A 334 0.16 -6.53 14.78
N HIS A 335 -0.92 -5.91 14.33
CA HIS A 335 -1.22 -4.51 14.62
C HIS A 335 -1.85 -4.30 15.99
N ILE A 336 -2.68 -5.24 16.46
CA ILE A 336 -3.43 -5.09 17.70
C ILE A 336 -2.54 -5.01 18.96
N GLN A 337 -1.28 -5.43 18.83
CA GLN A 337 -0.25 -5.38 19.88
C GLN A 337 0.38 -4.00 20.10
N GLN A 338 0.13 -3.03 19.19
CA GLN A 338 0.68 -1.68 19.33
C GLN A 338 0.02 -0.91 20.48
N ASP A 339 0.63 0.19 20.92
CA ASP A 339 -0.03 1.16 21.80
C ASP A 339 -1.27 1.73 21.11
N PHE A 340 -2.24 2.19 21.91
CA PHE A 340 -3.59 2.45 21.41
C PHE A 340 -3.68 3.57 20.37
N LEU A 341 -3.03 4.73 20.55
CA LEU A 341 -3.11 5.80 19.54
C LEU A 341 -2.40 5.46 18.24
N PRO A 342 -1.18 4.86 18.21
CA PRO A 342 -0.57 4.36 16.99
C PRO A 342 -1.45 3.32 16.29
N PHE A 343 -2.06 2.40 17.04
CA PHE A 343 -3.02 1.44 16.50
C PHE A 343 -4.21 2.13 15.85
N ALA A 344 -4.85 3.08 16.56
CA ALA A 344 -5.99 3.82 16.05
C ALA A 344 -5.65 4.69 14.83
N PHE A 345 -4.48 5.35 14.84
CA PHE A 345 -3.94 6.06 13.70
C PHE A 345 -3.68 5.11 12.52
N GLY A 346 -3.23 3.89 12.81
CA GLY A 346 -3.03 2.84 11.84
C GLY A 346 -4.31 2.37 11.17
N VAL A 347 -5.38 2.20 11.95
CA VAL A 347 -6.73 1.96 11.42
C VAL A 347 -7.10 3.09 10.46
N MET A 348 -6.97 4.36 10.86
CA MET A 348 -7.38 5.49 10.00
C MET A 348 -6.57 5.61 8.71
N THR A 349 -5.28 5.28 8.73
CA THR A 349 -4.36 5.47 7.60
C THR A 349 -4.10 4.20 6.78
N ARG A 350 -4.72 3.07 7.13
CA ARG A 350 -4.47 1.74 6.54
C ARG A 350 -4.52 1.68 5.01
N SER A 351 -5.45 2.40 4.38
CA SER A 351 -5.67 2.41 2.92
C SER A 351 -4.63 3.23 2.16
N LYS A 352 -3.70 3.87 2.87
CA LYS A 352 -2.75 4.89 2.40
C LYS A 352 -3.40 6.18 1.91
N LYS A 353 -4.70 6.22 1.59
CA LYS A 353 -5.37 7.42 1.06
C LYS A 353 -5.54 8.54 2.08
N VAL A 354 -5.77 8.17 3.34
CA VAL A 354 -5.83 9.11 4.47
C VAL A 354 -4.46 9.17 5.11
N THR A 355 -3.94 10.38 5.28
CA THR A 355 -2.64 10.69 5.88
C THR A 355 -2.79 11.52 7.15
N PHE A 356 -1.66 11.82 7.80
CA PHE A 356 -1.60 12.72 8.94
C PHE A 356 -2.22 14.09 8.63
N GLU A 357 -1.83 14.78 7.56
CA GLU A 357 -2.42 16.07 7.20
C GLU A 357 -3.90 15.98 6.86
N ASN A 358 -4.33 14.91 6.16
CA ASN A 358 -5.75 14.73 5.89
C ASN A 358 -6.56 14.60 7.18
N LEU A 359 -6.02 13.92 8.20
CA LEU A 359 -6.64 13.80 9.51
C LEU A 359 -6.59 15.13 10.27
N ALA A 360 -5.47 15.86 10.25
CA ALA A 360 -5.35 17.15 10.94
C ALA A 360 -6.34 18.20 10.41
N ILE A 361 -6.71 18.12 9.13
CA ILE A 361 -7.77 18.99 8.56
C ILE A 361 -9.17 18.59 9.08
N ARG A 362 -9.38 17.32 9.42
CA ARG A 362 -10.67 16.80 9.90
C ARG A 362 -10.82 16.97 11.40
N ASP A 363 -9.80 16.59 12.15
CA ASP A 363 -9.72 16.57 13.61
C ASP A 363 -8.26 16.74 14.04
N ASP A 364 -7.87 17.99 14.32
CA ASP A 364 -6.53 18.33 14.78
C ASP A 364 -6.24 17.76 16.18
N SER A 365 -7.25 17.67 17.05
CA SER A 365 -7.12 17.14 18.40
C SER A 365 -6.65 15.68 18.43
N PHE A 366 -7.15 14.85 17.50
CA PHE A 366 -6.70 13.47 17.35
C PHE A 366 -5.25 13.42 16.87
N THR A 367 -4.89 14.19 15.84
CA THR A 367 -3.51 14.22 15.33
C THR A 367 -2.52 14.78 16.33
N ASP A 368 -2.92 15.77 17.14
CA ASP A 368 -2.12 16.33 18.23
C ASP A 368 -1.89 15.28 19.32
N ALA A 369 -2.90 14.47 19.66
CA ALA A 369 -2.74 13.38 20.63
C ALA A 369 -1.77 12.30 20.12
N VAL A 370 -1.92 11.87 18.87
CA VAL A 370 -1.01 10.90 18.22
C VAL A 370 0.42 11.43 18.18
N LEU A 371 0.60 12.69 17.77
CA LEU A 371 1.91 13.34 17.69
C LEU A 371 2.55 13.49 19.07
N LYS A 372 1.77 13.89 20.08
CA LYS A 372 2.24 14.02 21.46
C LYS A 372 2.68 12.68 22.03
N GLU A 373 1.91 11.61 21.81
CA GLU A 373 2.29 10.27 22.26
C GLU A 373 3.60 9.83 21.60
N PHE A 374 3.70 9.98 20.28
CA PHE A 374 4.92 9.65 19.55
C PHE A 374 6.14 10.41 20.09
N ASN A 375 6.03 11.73 20.21
CA ASN A 375 7.13 12.57 20.69
C ASN A 375 7.50 12.28 22.15
N THR A 376 6.55 11.89 22.97
CA THR A 376 6.83 11.41 24.34
C THR A 376 7.60 10.08 24.30
N ALA A 377 7.17 9.14 23.47
CA ALA A 377 7.79 7.81 23.35
C ALA A 377 9.24 7.87 22.82
N VAL A 378 9.55 8.83 21.95
CA VAL A 378 10.92 9.04 21.44
C VAL A 378 11.72 10.07 22.26
N ALA A 379 11.19 10.52 23.41
CA ALA A 379 11.81 11.51 24.28
C ALA A 379 12.23 12.81 23.56
N SER A 380 11.39 13.28 22.63
CA SER A 380 11.58 14.58 21.97
C SER A 380 11.38 15.72 22.98
N GLU A 381 12.27 16.72 22.96
CA GLU A 381 12.16 17.92 23.82
C GLU A 381 10.90 18.73 23.53
N ASN A 382 10.42 18.70 22.27
CA ASN A 382 9.20 19.35 21.85
C ASN A 382 8.15 18.31 21.41
N LEU A 383 6.97 18.35 22.02
CA LEU A 383 5.87 17.44 21.76
C LEU A 383 5.15 17.69 20.42
N LYS A 384 5.49 18.79 19.73
CA LYS A 384 4.98 19.15 18.40
C LYS A 384 6.01 18.94 17.27
N THR A 385 7.17 18.34 17.55
CA THR A 385 8.17 18.08 16.51
C THR A 385 7.58 17.16 15.44
N PRO A 386 7.60 17.53 14.14
CA PRO A 386 7.17 16.65 13.07
C PRO A 386 7.98 15.34 13.12
N PRO A 387 7.34 14.17 12.99
CA PRO A 387 8.00 12.87 13.17
C PRO A 387 9.25 12.69 12.30
N ALA A 388 9.21 13.18 11.06
CA ALA A 388 10.34 13.14 10.13
C ALA A 388 11.59 13.84 10.67
N PHE A 389 11.46 14.85 11.53
CA PHE A 389 12.55 15.66 12.08
C PHE A 389 12.91 15.31 13.53
N THR A 390 12.32 14.25 14.09
CA THR A 390 12.81 13.70 15.36
C THR A 390 14.17 13.03 15.17
N SER A 391 15.05 13.14 16.16
CA SER A 391 16.33 12.44 16.12
C SER A 391 16.16 10.93 16.19
N TYR A 392 17.15 10.19 15.70
CA TYR A 392 17.18 8.73 15.79
C TYR A 392 18.58 8.22 16.12
N GLN A 393 18.66 7.24 17.02
CA GLN A 393 19.91 6.67 17.49
C GLN A 393 20.04 5.21 17.01
N LEU A 394 21.15 4.90 16.32
CA LEU A 394 21.53 3.55 15.90
C LEU A 394 22.94 3.26 16.44
N ARG A 395 23.03 2.40 17.46
CA ARG A 395 24.26 2.24 18.26
C ARG A 395 24.79 3.58 18.76
N LYS A 396 26.03 3.98 18.44
CA LYS A 396 26.58 5.32 18.76
C LYS A 396 26.34 6.36 17.66
N MET A 397 25.77 5.98 16.51
CA MET A 397 25.44 6.91 15.44
C MET A 397 24.14 7.65 15.75
N HIS A 398 24.22 8.97 15.80
CA HIS A 398 23.09 9.87 15.97
C HIS A 398 22.69 10.49 14.62
N LEU A 399 21.40 10.39 14.28
CA LEU A 399 20.76 11.05 13.14
C LEU A 399 19.91 12.20 13.65
N ASN A 400 20.06 13.38 13.05
CA ASN A 400 19.30 14.58 13.40
C ASN A 400 17.86 14.57 12.85
N ASN A 401 17.54 13.67 11.91
CA ASN A 401 16.20 13.43 11.39
C ASN A 401 16.08 12.01 10.82
N ARG A 402 14.87 11.60 10.44
CA ARG A 402 14.55 10.24 9.98
C ARG A 402 14.52 10.08 8.45
N ILE A 403 15.03 11.07 7.71
CA ILE A 403 15.02 11.09 6.25
C ILE A 403 16.36 10.58 5.72
N VAL A 404 16.30 9.57 4.86
CA VAL A 404 17.46 8.90 4.29
C VAL A 404 17.53 9.15 2.79
N MET A 405 18.73 9.39 2.25
CA MET A 405 18.96 9.27 0.81
C MET A 405 19.20 7.80 0.47
N ALA A 406 18.35 7.25 -0.40
CA ALA A 406 18.48 5.87 -0.85
C ALA A 406 19.74 5.69 -1.73
N PRO A 407 20.34 4.49 -1.73
CA PRO A 407 21.43 4.15 -2.63
C PRO A 407 20.93 4.19 -4.09
N MET A 408 21.57 5.01 -4.92
CA MET A 408 21.19 5.26 -6.32
C MET A 408 22.43 5.33 -7.19
N GLU A 409 22.59 4.34 -8.07
CA GLU A 409 23.79 4.21 -8.87
C GLU A 409 23.96 5.37 -9.84
N GLN A 410 25.14 5.99 -9.79
CA GLN A 410 25.48 7.15 -10.61
C GLN A 410 26.15 6.73 -11.91
N TYR A 411 26.87 5.61 -11.88
CA TYR A 411 27.60 5.06 -13.04
C TYR A 411 28.62 6.06 -13.64
N THR A 412 29.27 6.87 -12.81
CA THR A 412 30.23 7.90 -13.24
C THR A 412 31.65 7.70 -12.73
N ALA A 413 31.90 6.62 -11.97
CA ALA A 413 33.25 6.29 -11.54
C ALA A 413 34.12 5.90 -12.75
N LYS A 414 35.43 6.15 -12.64
CA LYS A 414 36.42 5.73 -13.65
C LYS A 414 37.42 4.83 -12.97
N ASP A 415 37.60 3.61 -13.47
CA ASP A 415 38.47 2.59 -12.85
C ASP A 415 38.16 2.39 -11.35
N GLY A 416 36.87 2.45 -11.01
CA GLY A 416 36.38 2.36 -9.63
C GLY A 416 36.61 3.60 -8.75
N LEU A 417 37.30 4.63 -9.24
CA LEU A 417 37.52 5.88 -8.51
C LEU A 417 36.31 6.80 -8.60
N VAL A 418 35.85 7.28 -7.44
CA VAL A 418 34.86 8.35 -7.38
C VAL A 418 35.48 9.68 -7.82
N SER A 419 34.65 10.47 -8.49
CA SER A 419 34.99 11.76 -9.09
C SER A 419 34.30 12.93 -8.39
N ASP A 420 34.59 14.15 -8.82
CA ASP A 420 33.92 15.37 -8.35
C ASP A 420 32.40 15.33 -8.51
N TRP A 421 31.88 14.51 -9.45
CA TRP A 421 30.45 14.23 -9.53
C TRP A 421 29.90 13.72 -8.19
N HIS A 422 30.56 12.73 -7.58
CA HIS A 422 30.13 12.10 -6.35
C HIS A 422 30.24 13.07 -5.17
N LEU A 423 31.32 13.86 -5.13
CA LEU A 423 31.51 14.92 -4.15
C LEU A 423 30.35 15.92 -4.19
N VAL A 424 30.01 16.46 -5.36
CA VAL A 424 28.90 17.40 -5.53
C VAL A 424 27.55 16.71 -5.29
N HIS A 425 27.39 15.48 -5.77
CA HIS A 425 26.15 14.71 -5.67
C HIS A 425 25.78 14.47 -4.20
N TYR A 426 26.65 13.83 -3.42
CA TYR A 426 26.38 13.54 -2.01
C TYR A 426 26.49 14.80 -1.15
N GLY A 427 27.46 15.69 -1.44
CA GLY A 427 27.62 16.95 -0.72
C GLY A 427 26.38 17.84 -0.78
N SER A 428 25.75 17.96 -1.95
CA SER A 428 24.52 18.76 -2.08
C SER A 428 23.33 18.21 -1.28
N ARG A 429 23.18 16.89 -1.15
CA ARG A 429 22.11 16.28 -0.33
C ARG A 429 22.41 16.39 1.16
N ALA A 430 23.68 16.28 1.55
CA ALA A 430 24.13 16.50 2.92
C ALA A 430 23.81 17.94 3.37
N ILE A 431 24.20 18.93 2.57
CA ILE A 431 23.83 20.34 2.79
C ILE A 431 22.31 20.55 2.75
N GLY A 432 21.64 19.81 1.86
CA GLY A 432 20.19 19.75 1.74
C GLY A 432 19.45 19.23 2.98
N GLY A 433 20.15 18.66 3.96
CA GLY A 433 19.61 18.38 5.30
C GLY A 433 19.17 16.94 5.55
N VAL A 434 19.46 15.99 4.65
CA VAL A 434 19.17 14.56 4.93
C VAL A 434 19.88 14.10 6.20
N GLY A 435 19.24 13.26 7.01
CA GLY A 435 19.84 12.73 8.23
C GLY A 435 20.91 11.67 7.93
N LEU A 436 20.65 10.82 6.95
CA LEU A 436 21.57 9.77 6.51
C LEU A 436 21.65 9.72 4.98
N ILE A 437 22.86 9.61 4.45
CA ILE A 437 23.13 9.26 3.06
C ILE A 437 23.54 7.80 3.01
N LEU A 438 22.87 6.99 2.20
CA LEU A 438 23.42 5.72 1.74
C LEU A 438 23.94 5.94 0.32
N THR A 439 25.25 5.79 0.13
CA THR A 439 25.85 5.92 -1.22
C THR A 439 25.29 4.86 -2.16
N GLU A 440 25.49 5.05 -3.46
CA GLU A 440 25.37 3.99 -4.45
C GLU A 440 26.11 2.72 -4.03
N ALA A 441 25.70 1.59 -4.62
CA ALA A 441 26.38 0.33 -4.43
C ALA A 441 27.85 0.43 -4.86
N VAL A 442 28.74 0.20 -3.89
CA VAL A 442 30.18 0.12 -4.08
C VAL A 442 30.57 -1.34 -4.17
N ALA A 443 31.16 -1.71 -5.30
CA ALA A 443 31.56 -3.08 -5.54
C ALA A 443 32.80 -3.45 -4.69
N VAL A 444 32.81 -4.66 -4.16
CA VAL A 444 33.92 -5.18 -3.34
C VAL A 444 35.09 -5.73 -4.17
N SER A 445 34.92 -5.81 -5.49
CA SER A 445 35.90 -6.31 -6.45
C SER A 445 35.58 -5.79 -7.85
N GLU A 446 36.57 -5.87 -8.76
CA GLU A 446 36.39 -5.49 -10.17
C GLU A 446 35.24 -6.27 -10.83
N GLU A 447 35.20 -7.59 -10.59
CA GLU A 447 34.19 -8.51 -11.10
C GLU A 447 32.82 -8.34 -10.40
N GLY A 448 32.82 -7.70 -9.23
CA GLY A 448 31.63 -7.37 -8.47
C GLY A 448 30.86 -6.15 -9.00
N LYS A 449 31.39 -5.43 -9.99
CA LYS A 449 30.72 -4.26 -10.57
C LYS A 449 29.46 -4.63 -11.36
N VAL A 450 28.50 -3.72 -11.39
CA VAL A 450 27.35 -3.82 -12.32
C VAL A 450 27.77 -3.33 -13.70
N THR A 451 28.33 -2.12 -13.78
CA THR A 451 28.86 -1.51 -15.00
C THR A 451 30.29 -1.03 -14.78
N LEU A 452 30.98 -0.64 -15.86
CA LEU A 452 32.31 -0.02 -15.75
C LEU A 452 32.31 1.31 -14.96
N GLY A 453 31.15 1.96 -14.85
CA GLY A 453 30.97 3.21 -14.11
C GLY A 453 30.70 3.04 -12.61
N CYS A 454 30.67 1.80 -12.09
CA CYS A 454 30.47 1.54 -10.67
C CYS A 454 31.74 1.82 -9.84
N PRO A 455 31.62 2.45 -8.67
CA PRO A 455 32.75 2.70 -7.79
C PRO A 455 33.22 1.44 -7.06
N LEU A 456 34.47 1.49 -6.59
CA LEU A 456 35.15 0.45 -5.81
C LEU A 456 35.73 1.03 -4.52
N ILE A 457 36.16 0.14 -3.63
CA ILE A 457 36.89 0.49 -2.41
C ILE A 457 37.94 -0.57 -2.05
N THR A 458 38.73 -0.99 -3.05
CA THR A 458 39.72 -2.08 -2.94
C THR A 458 41.16 -1.57 -2.83
N THR A 459 41.44 -0.34 -3.27
CA THR A 459 42.80 0.26 -3.27
C THR A 459 42.89 1.50 -2.39
N GLN A 460 44.11 1.88 -1.99
CA GLN A 460 44.33 3.10 -1.19
C GLN A 460 43.84 4.37 -1.92
N GLN A 461 44.03 4.45 -3.23
CA GLN A 461 43.56 5.60 -4.01
C GLN A 461 42.02 5.73 -4.00
N GLN A 462 41.31 4.59 -4.04
CA GLN A 462 39.85 4.56 -3.91
C GLN A 462 39.40 4.97 -2.50
N ILE A 463 40.09 4.50 -1.45
CA ILE A 463 39.86 4.95 -0.07
C ILE A 463 40.02 6.47 0.06
N ASP A 464 41.12 7.01 -0.46
CA ASP A 464 41.40 8.46 -0.38
C ASP A 464 40.38 9.29 -1.15
N SER A 465 39.91 8.82 -2.31
CA SER A 465 38.86 9.49 -3.08
C SER A 465 37.51 9.50 -2.36
N TRP A 466 37.10 8.37 -1.74
CA TRP A 466 35.90 8.33 -0.91
C TRP A 466 36.03 9.18 0.35
N LYS A 467 37.23 9.20 0.97
CA LYS A 467 37.50 10.01 2.14
C LYS A 467 37.28 11.50 1.89
N LYS A 468 37.58 12.01 0.68
CA LYS A 468 37.25 13.39 0.31
C LYS A 468 35.75 13.68 0.39
N VAL A 469 34.91 12.72 -0.01
CA VAL A 469 33.45 12.85 0.03
C VAL A 469 32.94 12.81 1.47
N THR A 470 33.38 11.83 2.27
CA THR A 470 32.96 11.69 3.67
C THR A 470 33.43 12.88 4.51
N ASP A 471 34.66 13.32 4.35
CA ASP A 471 35.22 14.50 5.03
C ASP A 471 34.42 15.76 4.68
N PHE A 472 34.02 15.96 3.41
CA PHE A 472 33.17 17.09 3.03
C PHE A 472 31.82 17.04 3.73
N VAL A 473 31.16 15.88 3.77
CA VAL A 473 29.86 15.70 4.43
C VAL A 473 29.97 16.02 5.92
N HIS A 474 30.97 15.48 6.61
CA HIS A 474 31.17 15.66 8.04
C HIS A 474 31.58 17.08 8.43
N GLN A 475 32.36 17.76 7.58
CA GLN A 475 32.83 19.13 7.86
C GLN A 475 31.74 20.17 7.62
N ASN A 476 30.82 19.94 6.68
CA ASN A 476 29.92 20.99 6.20
C ASN A 476 28.44 20.71 6.52
N SER A 477 28.10 19.60 7.16
CA SER A 477 26.72 19.27 7.51
C SER A 477 26.62 18.43 8.80
N LYS A 478 25.40 18.19 9.27
CA LYS A 478 25.12 17.23 10.35
C LYS A 478 24.74 15.83 9.83
N ALA A 479 24.68 15.64 8.51
CA ALA A 479 24.30 14.38 7.90
C ALA A 479 25.33 13.29 8.22
N LYS A 480 24.85 12.06 8.35
CA LYS A 480 25.68 10.85 8.37
C LYS A 480 25.80 10.26 6.98
N ILE A 481 26.89 9.57 6.70
CA ILE A 481 27.12 8.92 5.41
C ILE A 481 27.51 7.46 5.62
N GLY A 482 26.72 6.57 5.06
CA GLY A 482 26.95 5.14 4.99
C GLY A 482 27.23 4.68 3.57
N ILE A 483 27.95 3.58 3.46
CA ILE A 483 28.31 2.94 2.20
C ILE A 483 27.49 1.67 2.00
N GLN A 484 26.87 1.51 0.82
CA GLN A 484 26.30 0.21 0.45
C GLN A 484 27.39 -0.66 -0.20
N LEU A 485 27.78 -1.75 0.47
CA LEU A 485 28.74 -2.72 -0.09
C LEU A 485 27.99 -3.85 -0.80
N GLY A 486 28.40 -4.17 -2.02
CA GLY A 486 27.73 -5.16 -2.84
C GLY A 486 28.62 -5.89 -3.84
N HIS A 487 28.02 -6.90 -4.47
CA HIS A 487 28.60 -7.67 -5.56
C HIS A 487 27.48 -8.00 -6.55
N SER A 488 27.65 -7.61 -7.81
CA SER A 488 26.61 -7.68 -8.85
C SER A 488 26.16 -9.11 -9.17
N GLY A 489 27.07 -10.07 -9.01
CA GLY A 489 26.80 -11.49 -9.27
C GLY A 489 26.33 -11.69 -10.71
N ARG A 490 25.25 -12.43 -10.92
CA ARG A 490 24.68 -12.69 -12.26
C ARG A 490 24.10 -11.46 -12.99
N ARG A 491 24.08 -10.30 -12.34
CA ARG A 491 23.61 -9.02 -12.92
C ARG A 491 24.76 -8.07 -13.26
N GLY A 492 26.00 -8.54 -13.16
CA GLY A 492 27.21 -7.77 -13.48
C GLY A 492 27.51 -7.66 -14.96
N ALA A 493 28.61 -6.98 -15.27
CA ALA A 493 29.15 -6.81 -16.62
C ALA A 493 28.14 -6.28 -17.64
N THR A 494 27.35 -5.26 -17.27
CA THR A 494 26.39 -4.60 -18.16
C THR A 494 26.85 -3.22 -18.61
N LYS A 495 26.31 -2.76 -19.74
CA LYS A 495 26.43 -1.37 -20.19
C LYS A 495 25.78 -0.40 -19.21
N MET A 496 26.11 0.89 -19.33
CA MET A 496 25.40 1.92 -18.56
C MET A 496 23.94 2.02 -19.02
N PRO A 497 22.99 2.38 -18.14
CA PRO A 497 21.55 2.33 -18.47
C PRO A 497 21.13 3.13 -19.72
N TRP A 498 21.83 4.24 -20.02
CA TRP A 498 21.56 5.08 -21.19
C TRP A 498 22.23 4.58 -22.48
N GLU A 499 23.13 3.59 -22.39
CA GLU A 499 23.76 2.92 -23.54
C GLU A 499 23.06 1.60 -23.89
N GLY A 500 22.53 0.91 -22.88
CA GLY A 500 21.79 -0.33 -23.02
C GLY A 500 21.37 -0.89 -21.67
N TYR A 501 20.07 -0.81 -21.34
CA TYR A 501 19.55 -1.22 -20.04
C TYR A 501 19.50 -2.75 -19.87
N ASN A 502 20.24 -3.27 -18.88
CA ASN A 502 20.46 -4.71 -18.67
C ASN A 502 20.98 -5.43 -19.93
N GLU A 503 21.85 -4.77 -20.68
CA GLU A 503 22.58 -5.39 -21.79
C GLU A 503 24.01 -5.69 -21.38
N PRO A 504 24.58 -6.84 -21.78
CA PRO A 504 25.96 -7.17 -21.44
C PRO A 504 26.95 -6.24 -22.14
N LEU A 505 28.13 -6.11 -21.56
CA LEU A 505 29.31 -5.57 -22.23
C LEU A 505 29.73 -6.47 -23.40
N GLU A 506 30.51 -5.93 -24.34
CA GLU A 506 31.06 -6.73 -25.44
C GLU A 506 32.00 -7.83 -24.95
N ASN A 507 32.80 -7.54 -23.92
CA ASN A 507 33.72 -8.47 -23.28
C ASN A 507 33.39 -8.54 -21.78
N PRO A 508 32.34 -9.28 -21.38
CA PRO A 508 31.97 -9.42 -19.98
C PRO A 508 32.99 -10.30 -19.24
N TRP A 509 33.32 -9.95 -18.00
CA TRP A 509 34.06 -10.84 -17.11
C TRP A 509 33.19 -12.04 -16.67
N GLU A 510 33.81 -13.07 -16.10
CA GLU A 510 33.08 -14.23 -15.59
C GLU A 510 32.16 -13.80 -14.42
N LEU A 511 30.86 -14.07 -14.56
CA LEU A 511 29.87 -13.73 -13.54
C LEU A 511 29.76 -14.85 -12.50
N LEU A 512 29.54 -14.50 -11.24
CA LEU A 512 29.33 -15.46 -10.14
C LEU A 512 27.87 -15.44 -9.66
N SER A 513 27.37 -16.59 -9.22
CA SER A 513 26.01 -16.73 -8.67
C SER A 513 25.86 -18.00 -7.83
N ALA A 514 24.75 -18.13 -7.11
CA ALA A 514 24.40 -19.36 -6.39
C ALA A 514 24.28 -20.57 -7.36
N SER A 515 23.63 -20.37 -8.51
CA SER A 515 23.46 -21.36 -9.58
C SER A 515 23.78 -20.74 -10.95
N ALA A 516 24.07 -21.60 -11.93
CA ALA A 516 24.32 -21.24 -13.33
C ALA A 516 23.03 -20.87 -14.10
N ILE A 517 22.32 -19.84 -13.60
CA ILE A 517 21.06 -19.35 -14.15
C ILE A 517 21.25 -17.86 -14.51
N PRO A 518 21.19 -17.49 -15.80
CA PRO A 518 21.35 -16.09 -16.21
C PRO A 518 20.18 -15.22 -15.75
N TYR A 519 20.40 -13.91 -15.62
CA TYR A 519 19.33 -12.97 -15.24
C TYR A 519 18.25 -12.83 -16.32
N SER A 520 18.64 -12.89 -17.59
CA SER A 520 17.76 -12.87 -18.76
C SER A 520 18.38 -13.67 -19.90
N SER A 521 17.63 -13.92 -20.97
CA SER A 521 18.15 -14.59 -22.17
C SER A 521 19.29 -13.85 -22.88
N LYS A 522 19.50 -12.56 -22.57
CA LYS A 522 20.59 -11.75 -23.14
C LYS A 522 21.88 -11.78 -22.32
N MET A 523 21.81 -12.23 -21.07
CA MET A 523 22.95 -12.16 -20.13
C MET A 523 23.78 -13.44 -20.18
N PRO A 524 25.11 -13.36 -19.97
CA PRO A 524 25.96 -14.53 -19.81
C PRO A 524 25.46 -15.44 -18.67
N VAL A 525 25.67 -16.74 -18.84
CA VAL A 525 25.43 -17.72 -17.76
C VAL A 525 26.52 -17.54 -16.71
N PRO A 526 26.18 -17.30 -15.43
CA PRO A 526 27.19 -17.19 -14.38
C PRO A 526 27.79 -18.55 -14.04
N LYS A 527 29.04 -18.56 -13.56
CA LYS A 527 29.61 -19.69 -12.85
C LYS A 527 28.84 -19.89 -11.54
N ALA A 528 28.38 -21.12 -11.29
CA ALA A 528 27.86 -21.51 -10.00
C ALA A 528 29.02 -21.58 -9.00
N MET A 529 28.98 -20.77 -7.95
CA MET A 529 30.10 -20.65 -7.02
C MET A 529 30.44 -21.97 -6.33
N ASP A 530 31.72 -22.30 -6.28
CA ASP A 530 32.25 -23.30 -5.36
C ASP A 530 32.65 -22.67 -4.01
N ARG A 531 33.23 -23.45 -3.10
CA ARG A 531 33.66 -22.92 -1.79
C ARG A 531 34.80 -21.91 -1.90
N GLN A 532 35.72 -22.10 -2.84
CA GLN A 532 36.85 -21.20 -3.03
C GLN A 532 36.39 -19.84 -3.56
N ASP A 533 35.41 -19.83 -4.47
CA ASP A 533 34.75 -18.60 -4.91
C ASP A 533 34.09 -17.87 -3.73
N MET A 534 33.38 -18.62 -2.87
CA MET A 534 32.75 -18.07 -1.65
C MET A 534 33.78 -17.49 -0.68
N ASP A 535 34.88 -18.19 -0.43
CA ASP A 535 35.98 -17.71 0.43
C ASP A 535 36.64 -16.44 -0.11
N THR A 536 36.80 -16.35 -1.44
CA THR A 536 37.34 -15.17 -2.11
C THR A 536 36.43 -13.96 -1.91
N VAL A 537 35.13 -14.14 -2.16
CA VAL A 537 34.14 -13.06 -1.97
C VAL A 537 34.04 -12.65 -0.50
N LEU A 538 34.10 -13.60 0.44
CA LEU A 538 34.15 -13.29 1.88
C LEU A 538 35.33 -12.38 2.23
N ALA A 539 36.53 -12.71 1.74
CA ALA A 539 37.72 -11.91 1.96
C ALA A 539 37.58 -10.50 1.35
N GLN A 540 36.96 -10.38 0.17
CA GLN A 540 36.69 -9.09 -0.48
C GLN A 540 35.74 -8.22 0.34
N PHE A 541 34.64 -8.76 0.85
CA PHE A 541 33.73 -8.02 1.75
C PHE A 541 34.41 -7.62 3.06
N ALA A 542 35.20 -8.52 3.67
CA ALA A 542 35.95 -8.20 4.88
C ALA A 542 36.95 -7.06 4.66
N GLN A 543 37.67 -7.06 3.54
CA GLN A 543 38.62 -6.00 3.21
C GLN A 543 37.90 -4.68 2.90
N ALA A 544 36.80 -4.73 2.15
CA ALA A 544 35.99 -3.55 1.86
C ALA A 544 35.43 -2.90 3.13
N ALA A 545 35.06 -3.69 4.15
CA ALA A 545 34.62 -3.18 5.44
C ALA A 545 35.72 -2.41 6.19
N LYS A 546 36.97 -2.92 6.20
CA LYS A 546 38.13 -2.18 6.75
C LYS A 546 38.38 -0.88 6.00
N ASN A 547 38.29 -0.95 4.68
CA ASN A 547 38.55 0.20 3.82
C ASN A 547 37.46 1.26 3.98
N ALA A 548 36.21 0.87 4.21
CA ALA A 548 35.11 1.77 4.53
C ALA A 548 35.31 2.48 5.88
N GLU A 549 35.81 1.77 6.90
CA GLU A 549 36.19 2.37 8.18
C GLU A 549 37.27 3.45 7.98
N GLN A 550 38.33 3.13 7.21
CA GLN A 550 39.43 4.04 6.90
C GLN A 550 38.98 5.26 6.07
N ALA A 551 38.03 5.07 5.14
CA ALA A 551 37.41 6.14 4.37
C ALA A 551 36.46 7.02 5.22
N GLY A 552 36.17 6.65 6.47
CA GLY A 552 35.40 7.47 7.39
C GLY A 552 33.88 7.32 7.27
N PHE A 553 33.37 6.22 6.71
CA PHE A 553 31.91 6.00 6.69
C PHE A 553 31.35 5.75 8.10
N ASP A 554 30.19 6.32 8.41
CA ASP A 554 29.51 6.16 9.70
C ASP A 554 28.80 4.80 9.83
N MET A 555 28.50 4.16 8.70
CA MET A 555 27.63 2.98 8.60
C MET A 555 27.95 2.15 7.35
N ILE A 556 27.74 0.84 7.42
CA ILE A 556 27.73 -0.05 6.24
C ILE A 556 26.31 -0.54 6.00
N GLU A 557 25.87 -0.58 4.75
CA GLU A 557 24.70 -1.35 4.31
C GLU A 557 25.15 -2.53 3.45
N LEU A 558 24.76 -3.74 3.84
CA LEU A 558 24.98 -4.95 3.05
C LEU A 558 23.92 -5.08 1.96
N GLN A 559 24.37 -5.20 0.70
CA GLN A 559 23.50 -5.43 -0.45
C GLN A 559 23.07 -6.90 -0.56
N ALA A 560 21.90 -7.23 -0.02
CA ALA A 560 21.27 -8.55 -0.11
C ALA A 560 19.90 -8.52 -0.81
N HIS A 561 19.74 -7.62 -1.79
CA HIS A 561 18.49 -7.37 -2.51
C HIS A 561 18.71 -7.29 -4.02
N HIS A 562 17.63 -7.08 -4.77
CA HIS A 562 17.62 -6.79 -6.21
C HIS A 562 18.28 -7.84 -7.10
N GLY A 563 18.32 -9.11 -6.69
CA GLY A 563 18.88 -10.18 -7.52
C GLY A 563 20.39 -10.12 -7.76
N PHE A 564 21.09 -9.25 -7.04
CA PHE A 564 22.56 -9.26 -6.97
C PHE A 564 23.06 -10.50 -6.24
N LEU A 565 24.36 -10.62 -5.98
CA LEU A 565 24.96 -11.89 -5.55
C LEU A 565 24.25 -12.51 -4.34
N LEU A 566 24.11 -11.79 -3.23
CA LEU A 566 23.51 -12.37 -2.03
C LEU A 566 22.00 -12.60 -2.17
N ALA A 567 21.30 -11.71 -2.87
CA ALA A 567 19.88 -11.95 -3.20
C ALA A 567 19.70 -13.19 -4.08
N SER A 568 20.68 -13.50 -4.95
CA SER A 568 20.64 -14.72 -5.77
C SER A 568 20.79 -16.00 -4.95
N PHE A 569 21.45 -15.94 -3.78
CA PHE A 569 21.47 -17.03 -2.82
C PHE A 569 20.16 -17.12 -2.05
N LEU A 570 19.57 -15.98 -1.68
CA LEU A 570 18.33 -15.92 -0.89
C LEU A 570 17.10 -16.36 -1.66
N SER A 571 16.98 -16.10 -2.96
CA SER A 571 15.77 -16.47 -3.71
C SER A 571 15.79 -17.93 -4.20
N PRO A 572 14.69 -18.69 -4.03
CA PRO A 572 14.57 -20.04 -4.60
C PRO A 572 14.54 -20.04 -6.14
N LEU A 573 14.21 -18.91 -6.79
CA LEU A 573 14.20 -18.80 -8.26
C LEU A 573 15.60 -18.79 -8.86
N THR A 574 16.62 -18.54 -8.04
CA THR A 574 18.00 -18.30 -8.48
C THR A 574 19.00 -19.21 -7.80
N ASN A 575 18.63 -19.78 -6.65
CA ASN A 575 19.41 -20.76 -5.92
C ASN A 575 18.75 -22.14 -5.96
N THR A 576 19.18 -22.92 -6.94
CA THR A 576 18.77 -24.32 -7.17
C THR A 576 19.82 -25.32 -6.69
N ARG A 577 20.74 -24.90 -5.81
CA ARG A 577 21.81 -25.77 -5.30
C ARG A 577 21.24 -26.92 -4.47
N ASN A 578 21.91 -28.05 -4.50
CA ASN A 578 21.58 -29.26 -3.74
C ASN A 578 22.55 -29.51 -2.55
N ASP A 579 23.49 -28.60 -2.32
CA ASP A 579 24.40 -28.64 -1.19
C ASP A 579 23.85 -27.86 0.03
N LYS A 580 24.69 -27.64 1.04
CA LYS A 580 24.28 -26.93 2.26
C LYS A 580 23.95 -25.45 2.05
N TYR A 581 24.11 -24.89 0.84
CA TYR A 581 23.81 -23.48 0.53
C TYR A 581 22.55 -23.30 -0.32
N GLY A 582 21.79 -24.37 -0.63
CA GLY A 582 20.52 -24.30 -1.36
C GLY A 582 19.39 -25.15 -0.78
N GLY A 583 18.22 -25.07 -1.41
CA GLY A 583 16.99 -25.71 -0.95
C GLY A 583 16.30 -24.89 0.15
N SER A 584 16.36 -25.36 1.40
CA SER A 584 15.70 -24.71 2.54
C SER A 584 16.16 -23.25 2.75
N THR A 585 15.28 -22.43 3.34
CA THR A 585 15.60 -21.03 3.70
C THR A 585 16.86 -20.94 4.55
N ALA A 586 17.01 -21.82 5.53
CA ALA A 586 18.19 -21.89 6.40
C ALA A 586 19.49 -22.14 5.61
N ASN A 587 19.46 -22.98 4.56
CA ASN A 587 20.61 -23.23 3.72
C ASN A 587 20.92 -22.03 2.80
N ARG A 588 19.89 -21.45 2.17
CA ARG A 588 20.01 -20.24 1.33
C ARG A 588 20.57 -19.04 2.09
N LEU A 589 20.30 -18.96 3.39
CA LEU A 589 20.82 -17.93 4.30
C LEU A 589 22.31 -18.08 4.65
N ARG A 590 22.90 -19.27 4.54
CA ARG A 590 24.25 -19.52 5.09
C ARG A 590 25.30 -18.59 4.53
N PHE A 591 25.42 -18.51 3.21
CA PHE A 591 26.45 -17.67 2.59
C PHE A 591 26.22 -16.17 2.83
N PRO A 592 25.00 -15.61 2.67
CA PRO A 592 24.70 -14.24 3.08
C PRO A 592 25.04 -13.92 4.54
N LEU A 593 24.82 -14.86 5.48
CA LEU A 593 25.19 -14.68 6.88
C LEU A 593 26.70 -14.76 7.12
N GLU A 594 27.42 -15.63 6.41
CA GLU A 594 28.89 -15.66 6.44
C GLU A 594 29.47 -14.32 5.99
N VAL A 595 28.92 -13.72 4.92
CA VAL A 595 29.34 -12.39 4.43
C VAL A 595 29.03 -11.30 5.44
N PHE A 596 27.85 -11.32 6.04
CA PHE A 596 27.50 -10.37 7.10
C PHE A 596 28.48 -10.46 8.28
N GLN A 597 28.79 -11.68 8.73
CA GLN A 597 29.73 -11.91 9.82
C GLN A 597 31.13 -11.38 9.49
N ALA A 598 31.61 -11.63 8.27
CA ALA A 598 32.89 -11.12 7.79
C ALA A 598 32.97 -9.58 7.82
N ILE A 599 31.89 -8.88 7.47
CA ILE A 599 31.81 -7.41 7.61
C ILE A 599 31.81 -7.03 9.09
N ARG A 600 30.96 -7.67 9.91
CA ARG A 600 30.79 -7.32 11.33
C ARG A 600 32.09 -7.46 12.11
N GLU A 601 32.91 -8.47 11.84
CA GLU A 601 34.22 -8.70 12.45
C GLU A 601 35.28 -7.66 12.05
N ASN A 602 35.09 -6.97 10.92
CA ASN A 602 36.09 -6.07 10.33
C ASN A 602 35.64 -4.60 10.25
N PHE A 603 34.52 -4.26 10.90
CA PHE A 603 33.99 -2.90 11.03
C PHE A 603 33.80 -2.54 12.51
N ASN A 604 33.94 -1.27 12.87
CA ASN A 604 33.84 -0.84 14.26
C ASN A 604 32.49 -1.23 14.90
N THR A 605 32.52 -1.93 16.03
CA THR A 605 31.32 -2.47 16.71
C THR A 605 30.38 -1.39 17.26
N ASP A 606 30.86 -0.16 17.44
CA ASP A 606 30.04 0.99 17.79
C ASP A 606 29.23 1.55 16.61
N ARG A 607 29.59 1.19 15.37
CA ARG A 607 28.96 1.66 14.15
C ARG A 607 27.93 0.65 13.62
N PRO A 608 26.78 1.14 13.14
CA PRO A 608 25.69 0.27 12.72
C PRO A 608 25.96 -0.41 11.38
N ILE A 609 25.33 -1.58 11.19
CA ILE A 609 25.24 -2.28 9.90
C ILE A 609 23.76 -2.45 9.53
N SER A 610 23.37 -1.95 8.36
CA SER A 610 22.09 -2.27 7.71
C SER A 610 22.22 -3.49 6.81
N VAL A 611 21.14 -4.22 6.63
CA VAL A 611 21.02 -5.20 5.54
C VAL A 611 19.84 -4.81 4.67
N ARG A 612 20.08 -4.63 3.36
CA ARG A 612 19.01 -4.37 2.40
C ARG A 612 18.55 -5.67 1.76
N ILE A 613 17.26 -6.01 1.91
CA ILE A 613 16.66 -7.25 1.40
C ILE A 613 15.54 -6.99 0.40
N SER A 614 15.25 -7.98 -0.46
CA SER A 614 14.05 -8.00 -1.30
C SER A 614 12.93 -8.78 -0.58
N ALA A 615 11.82 -8.13 -0.25
CA ALA A 615 10.68 -8.75 0.41
C ALA A 615 9.72 -9.48 -0.55
N SER A 616 9.97 -9.41 -1.85
CA SER A 616 9.24 -10.16 -2.87
C SER A 616 10.09 -10.20 -4.14
N ASP A 617 10.04 -11.33 -4.84
CA ASP A 617 10.63 -11.45 -6.18
C ASP A 617 9.66 -11.03 -7.29
N TRP A 618 8.39 -10.78 -6.95
CA TRP A 618 7.30 -10.46 -7.88
C TRP A 618 7.13 -11.48 -9.01
N ALA A 619 7.47 -12.74 -8.74
CA ALA A 619 7.35 -13.85 -9.67
C ALA A 619 6.87 -15.10 -8.91
N GLU A 620 6.14 -15.97 -9.62
CA GLU A 620 5.65 -17.23 -9.07
C GLU A 620 6.81 -18.13 -8.64
N GLY A 621 6.66 -18.81 -7.49
CA GLY A 621 7.73 -19.62 -6.89
C GLY A 621 8.87 -18.81 -6.27
N GLY A 622 8.74 -17.48 -6.20
CA GLY A 622 9.67 -16.59 -5.51
C GLY A 622 9.63 -16.68 -3.99
N ILE A 623 10.44 -15.84 -3.36
CA ILE A 623 10.46 -15.69 -1.90
C ILE A 623 9.06 -15.39 -1.33
N THR A 624 8.68 -16.13 -0.30
CA THR A 624 7.40 -15.98 0.43
C THR A 624 7.50 -14.95 1.55
N SER A 625 6.37 -14.50 2.08
CA SER A 625 6.36 -13.52 3.18
C SER A 625 6.96 -14.10 4.46
N GLU A 626 6.69 -15.38 4.73
CA GLU A 626 7.22 -16.14 5.86
C GLU A 626 8.74 -16.23 5.81
N GLU A 627 9.30 -16.56 4.63
CA GLU A 627 10.75 -16.61 4.43
C GLU A 627 11.42 -15.23 4.60
N VAL A 628 10.76 -14.15 4.19
CA VAL A 628 11.26 -12.79 4.41
C VAL A 628 11.39 -12.48 5.91
N LEU A 629 10.41 -12.91 6.72
CA LEU A 629 10.48 -12.75 8.17
C LEU A 629 11.61 -13.61 8.77
N GLU A 630 11.77 -14.86 8.32
CA GLU A 630 12.89 -15.73 8.73
C GLU A 630 14.25 -15.12 8.38
N ILE A 631 14.38 -14.56 7.18
CA ILE A 631 15.61 -13.91 6.70
C ILE A 631 15.92 -12.66 7.52
N ALA A 632 14.94 -11.80 7.77
CA ALA A 632 15.13 -10.60 8.58
C ALA A 632 15.49 -10.95 10.03
N GLU A 633 14.84 -11.96 10.63
CA GLU A 633 15.15 -12.45 11.97
C GLU A 633 16.57 -13.06 12.04
N ALA A 634 17.00 -13.78 10.99
CA ALA A 634 18.35 -14.32 10.92
C ALA A 634 19.43 -13.23 10.87
N PHE A 635 19.23 -12.18 10.08
CA PHE A 635 20.16 -11.04 10.04
C PHE A 635 20.14 -10.22 11.35
N LYS A 636 18.96 -10.03 11.96
CA LYS A 636 18.85 -9.42 13.29
C LYS A 636 19.68 -10.21 14.31
N LYS A 637 19.53 -11.55 14.35
CA LYS A 637 20.30 -12.43 15.24
C LYS A 637 21.81 -12.38 14.98
N ALA A 638 22.22 -12.21 13.72
CA ALA A 638 23.63 -12.05 13.36
C ALA A 638 24.19 -10.68 13.79
N GLY A 639 23.35 -9.70 14.10
CA GLY A 639 23.74 -8.39 14.61
C GLY A 639 23.45 -7.22 13.68
N ALA A 640 22.57 -7.38 12.68
CA ALA A 640 22.07 -6.27 11.88
C ALA A 640 21.26 -5.30 12.75
N ASP A 641 21.57 -4.01 12.65
CA ASP A 641 20.98 -2.98 13.51
C ASP A 641 19.66 -2.44 12.94
N ILE A 642 19.49 -2.54 11.62
CA ILE A 642 18.33 -2.07 10.88
C ILE A 642 18.20 -2.85 9.56
N ILE A 643 16.97 -3.13 9.12
CA ILE A 643 16.71 -3.80 7.84
C ILE A 643 16.14 -2.78 6.84
N ASN A 644 16.79 -2.61 5.70
CA ASN A 644 16.28 -1.80 4.61
C ASN A 644 15.43 -2.68 3.68
N VAL A 645 14.12 -2.43 3.67
CA VAL A 645 13.16 -3.32 3.02
C VAL A 645 12.81 -2.80 1.62
N SER A 646 13.24 -3.55 0.61
CA SER A 646 13.00 -3.31 -0.81
C SER A 646 12.24 -4.49 -1.44
N SER A 647 12.14 -4.55 -2.76
CA SER A 647 11.53 -5.67 -3.49
C SER A 647 12.03 -5.75 -4.94
N GLY A 648 11.83 -6.91 -5.55
CA GLY A 648 12.00 -7.15 -6.97
C GLY A 648 13.44 -7.23 -7.46
N TYR A 649 13.56 -7.18 -8.79
CA TYR A 649 14.78 -7.28 -9.60
C TYR A 649 15.56 -8.60 -9.47
N THR A 650 15.00 -9.60 -8.77
CA THR A 650 15.57 -10.94 -8.68
C THR A 650 15.57 -11.65 -10.04
N VAL A 651 14.46 -11.56 -10.77
CA VAL A 651 14.28 -12.15 -12.11
C VAL A 651 13.76 -11.10 -13.10
N SER A 652 14.07 -11.28 -14.38
CA SER A 652 13.69 -10.34 -15.45
C SER A 652 12.20 -10.37 -15.82
N HIS A 653 11.49 -11.48 -15.56
CA HIS A 653 10.07 -11.66 -15.89
C HIS A 653 9.12 -11.27 -14.74
N GLN A 654 9.63 -10.62 -13.70
CA GLN A 654 8.85 -10.14 -12.56
C GLN A 654 7.69 -9.20 -12.97
N LYS A 655 6.62 -9.18 -12.18
CA LYS A 655 5.44 -8.33 -12.37
C LYS A 655 5.13 -7.49 -11.12
N PRO A 656 5.94 -6.46 -10.82
CA PRO A 656 5.75 -5.64 -9.62
C PRO A 656 4.46 -4.82 -9.64
N ALA A 657 3.74 -4.81 -8.52
CA ALA A 657 2.55 -3.99 -8.33
C ALA A 657 2.93 -2.61 -7.77
N TYR A 658 3.38 -1.71 -8.66
CA TYR A 658 3.73 -0.33 -8.27
C TYR A 658 2.52 0.48 -7.83
N GLY A 659 2.76 1.42 -6.93
CA GLY A 659 1.76 2.34 -6.41
C GLY A 659 2.37 3.33 -5.42
N ARG A 660 1.53 4.13 -4.78
CA ARG A 660 1.94 5.04 -3.71
C ARG A 660 2.42 4.24 -2.50
N MET A 661 3.62 4.55 -1.99
CA MET A 661 4.19 3.90 -0.79
C MET A 661 4.12 2.36 -0.88
N TYR A 662 4.44 1.79 -2.05
CA TYR A 662 4.08 0.39 -2.37
C TYR A 662 4.88 -0.64 -1.57
N GLN A 663 6.08 -0.32 -1.08
CA GLN A 663 6.89 -1.24 -0.27
C GLN A 663 6.70 -1.07 1.24
N THR A 664 6.00 -0.02 1.68
CA THR A 664 5.75 0.22 3.10
C THR A 664 5.07 -0.96 3.82
N PRO A 665 4.12 -1.72 3.21
CA PRO A 665 3.59 -2.92 3.84
C PRO A 665 4.64 -4.01 4.12
N PHE A 666 5.68 -4.14 3.28
CA PHE A 666 6.77 -5.08 3.54
C PHE A 666 7.62 -4.62 4.73
N SER A 667 7.91 -3.32 4.81
CA SER A 667 8.66 -2.75 5.94
C SER A 667 7.89 -2.91 7.26
N ASP A 668 6.58 -2.67 7.22
CA ASP A 668 5.65 -2.88 8.32
C ASP A 668 5.66 -4.35 8.81
N ALA A 669 5.56 -5.31 7.89
CA ALA A 669 5.61 -6.73 8.21
C ALA A 669 6.92 -7.12 8.90
N VAL A 670 8.08 -6.71 8.35
CA VAL A 670 9.37 -6.99 8.97
C VAL A 670 9.48 -6.31 10.34
N ARG A 671 9.20 -5.01 10.41
CA ARG A 671 9.37 -4.23 11.64
C ARG A 671 8.52 -4.76 12.79
N ASN A 672 7.25 -5.03 12.53
CA ASN A 672 6.28 -5.32 13.58
C ASN A 672 6.13 -6.82 13.88
N SER A 673 6.61 -7.73 13.01
CA SER A 673 6.67 -9.17 13.32
C SER A 673 8.04 -9.61 13.85
N VAL A 674 9.14 -9.00 13.37
CA VAL A 674 10.52 -9.35 13.76
C VAL A 674 11.03 -8.46 14.88
N HIS A 675 10.38 -7.32 15.13
CA HIS A 675 10.81 -6.32 16.12
C HIS A 675 12.27 -5.88 15.91
N VAL A 676 12.59 -5.54 14.66
CA VAL A 676 13.86 -4.93 14.24
C VAL A 676 13.56 -3.58 13.59
N PRO A 677 14.38 -2.54 13.81
CA PRO A 677 14.19 -1.30 13.09
C PRO A 677 14.20 -1.49 11.58
N THR A 678 13.46 -0.65 10.85
CA THR A 678 13.44 -0.72 9.39
C THR A 678 13.62 0.62 8.69
N ILE A 679 14.23 0.55 7.50
CA ILE A 679 14.19 1.61 6.49
C ILE A 679 13.18 1.18 5.41
N THR A 680 12.28 2.09 5.01
CA THR A 680 11.38 1.86 3.87
C THR A 680 11.65 2.85 2.74
N ALA A 681 11.37 2.44 1.50
CA ALA A 681 11.39 3.30 0.32
C ALA A 681 10.22 2.96 -0.61
N GLY A 682 10.12 3.63 -1.76
CA GLY A 682 9.23 3.22 -2.86
C GLY A 682 8.04 4.14 -3.08
N SER A 683 8.18 5.04 -4.06
CA SER A 683 7.15 6.01 -4.45
C SER A 683 6.64 6.87 -3.27
N ILE A 684 7.58 7.28 -2.41
CA ILE A 684 7.38 8.27 -1.35
C ILE A 684 7.81 9.62 -1.92
N GLN A 685 6.98 10.65 -1.79
CA GLN A 685 7.14 11.90 -2.54
C GLN A 685 7.05 13.19 -1.72
N ASP A 686 6.44 13.15 -0.53
CA ASP A 686 6.15 14.34 0.27
C ASP A 686 6.36 14.08 1.76
N ILE A 687 6.41 15.16 2.54
CA ILE A 687 6.68 15.13 3.98
C ILE A 687 5.54 14.49 4.79
N ASP A 688 4.29 14.67 4.35
CA ASP A 688 3.11 14.09 4.98
C ASP A 688 3.13 12.55 4.91
N GLN A 689 3.57 11.97 3.78
CA GLN A 689 3.80 10.53 3.66
C GLN A 689 4.87 10.05 4.64
N ILE A 690 5.98 10.78 4.79
CA ILE A 690 7.06 10.43 5.71
C ILE A 690 6.54 10.44 7.16
N ASN A 691 5.86 11.52 7.56
CA ASN A 691 5.26 11.63 8.89
C ASN A 691 4.23 10.52 9.16
N THR A 692 3.37 10.24 8.18
CA THR A 692 2.36 9.18 8.27
C THR A 692 3.00 7.80 8.46
N ILE A 693 4.07 7.49 7.72
CA ILE A 693 4.78 6.21 7.81
C ILE A 693 5.37 6.01 9.21
N ILE A 694 6.00 7.06 9.77
CA ILE A 694 6.66 7.01 11.08
C ILE A 694 5.63 6.90 12.21
N LEU A 695 4.57 7.73 12.19
CA LEU A 695 3.51 7.71 13.20
C LEU A 695 2.74 6.39 13.23
N ASN A 696 2.52 5.78 12.08
CA ASN A 696 1.89 4.47 11.96
C ASN A 696 2.88 3.31 12.20
N ARG A 697 4.09 3.59 12.71
CA ARG A 697 5.08 2.57 13.09
C ARG A 697 5.39 1.56 11.98
N ARG A 698 5.35 2.00 10.71
CA ARG A 698 5.64 1.15 9.53
C ARG A 698 7.11 1.16 9.12
N ALA A 699 7.87 2.15 9.58
CA ALA A 699 9.31 2.22 9.47
C ALA A 699 9.87 3.19 10.52
N ASP A 700 11.16 3.05 10.82
CA ASP A 700 11.88 3.95 11.74
C ASP A 700 12.61 5.06 10.98
N LEU A 701 13.04 4.76 9.75
CA LEU A 701 13.65 5.68 8.80
C LEU A 701 12.98 5.58 7.42
N VAL A 702 12.91 6.70 6.69
CA VAL A 702 12.27 6.76 5.37
C VAL A 702 13.27 7.21 4.32
N ALA A 703 13.53 6.34 3.34
CA ALA A 703 14.47 6.57 2.27
C ALA A 703 13.79 7.14 1.01
N LEU A 704 14.36 8.22 0.50
CA LEU A 704 13.97 8.88 -0.75
C LEU A 704 15.03 8.61 -1.82
N GLY A 705 14.58 8.18 -2.99
CA GLY A 705 15.43 8.03 -4.17
C GLY A 705 15.22 9.19 -5.14
N ARG A 706 14.44 8.93 -6.20
CA ARG A 706 14.13 9.86 -7.29
C ARG A 706 13.82 11.32 -6.87
N PRO A 707 13.04 11.61 -5.79
CA PRO A 707 12.84 12.99 -5.37
C PRO A 707 14.15 13.75 -5.11
N LEU A 708 15.13 13.10 -4.48
CA LEU A 708 16.42 13.72 -4.17
C LEU A 708 17.36 13.84 -5.39
N LEU A 709 17.10 13.13 -6.50
CA LEU A 709 17.88 13.32 -7.72
C LEU A 709 17.63 14.69 -8.35
N LEU A 710 16.38 15.17 -8.31
CA LEU A 710 15.97 16.43 -8.92
C LEU A 710 15.85 17.59 -7.93
N ASP A 711 15.61 17.31 -6.65
CA ASP A 711 15.59 18.31 -5.58
C ASP A 711 16.53 17.91 -4.42
N PRO A 712 17.82 18.27 -4.48
CA PRO A 712 18.73 18.05 -3.34
C PRO A 712 18.31 18.83 -2.09
N GLY A 713 17.48 19.87 -2.22
CA GLY A 713 16.98 20.72 -1.12
C GLY A 713 15.67 20.24 -0.50
N PHE A 714 15.18 19.05 -0.86
CA PHE A 714 13.88 18.51 -0.39
C PHE A 714 13.69 18.66 1.12
N VAL A 715 14.70 18.32 1.93
CA VAL A 715 14.56 18.36 3.40
C VAL A 715 14.46 19.80 3.89
N ARG A 716 15.25 20.75 3.35
CA ARG A 716 15.08 22.18 3.67
C ARG A 716 13.71 22.71 3.28
N ASN A 717 13.20 22.30 2.12
CA ASN A 717 11.83 22.63 1.67
C ASN A 717 10.77 22.05 2.62
N ALA A 718 10.96 20.82 3.11
CA ALA A 718 10.06 20.17 4.05
C ALA A 718 10.11 20.80 5.46
N GLN A 719 11.30 21.18 5.96
CA GLN A 719 11.45 21.92 7.21
C GLN A 719 10.71 23.26 7.14
N ALA A 720 10.88 23.99 6.04
CA ALA A 720 10.14 25.22 5.78
C ALA A 720 8.63 24.96 5.66
N TYR A 721 8.18 23.89 5.00
CA TYR A 721 6.76 23.55 4.91
C TYR A 721 6.13 23.26 6.28
N GLU A 722 6.86 22.58 7.16
CA GLU A 722 6.42 22.26 8.54
C GLU A 722 6.68 23.40 9.53
N GLN A 723 7.31 24.50 9.09
CA GLN A 723 7.80 25.57 9.97
C GLN A 723 8.68 25.04 11.11
N TYR A 724 9.44 23.98 10.84
CA TYR A 724 10.35 23.36 11.80
C TYR A 724 11.65 24.16 11.86
N PRO A 725 11.98 24.83 12.98
CA PRO A 725 13.24 25.54 13.12
C PRO A 725 14.39 24.52 13.18
N THR A 726 15.44 24.76 12.42
CA THR A 726 16.63 23.91 12.44
C THR A 726 17.89 24.76 12.58
N GLU A 727 18.88 24.25 13.30
CA GLU A 727 20.13 24.95 13.60
C GLU A 727 21.29 24.45 12.73
N ASP A 728 21.02 23.53 11.81
CA ASP A 728 22.01 22.86 10.97
C ASP A 728 22.09 23.42 9.53
N ILE A 729 21.47 24.57 9.29
CA ILE A 729 21.59 25.30 8.02
C ILE A 729 23.00 25.92 7.96
N PRO A 730 23.75 25.76 6.86
CA PRO A 730 25.04 26.42 6.74
C PRO A 730 24.88 27.94 6.84
N GLN A 731 25.79 28.60 7.56
CA GLN A 731 25.75 30.06 7.78
C GLN A 731 25.63 30.86 6.47
N GLN A 732 26.23 30.32 5.39
CA GLN A 732 26.20 30.90 4.06
C GLN A 732 24.78 30.93 3.44
N TYR A 733 23.85 30.09 3.92
CA TYR A 733 22.48 29.94 3.41
C TYR A 733 21.41 30.56 4.31
N GLU A 734 21.78 31.04 5.50
CA GLU A 734 20.84 31.62 6.48
C GLU A 734 19.97 32.75 5.90
N ALA A 735 20.55 33.60 5.03
CA ALA A 735 19.78 34.67 4.37
C ALA A 735 18.58 34.14 3.55
N GLY A 736 18.68 32.92 3.01
CA GLY A 736 17.60 32.28 2.25
C GLY A 736 16.42 31.81 3.10
N VAL A 737 16.64 31.56 4.40
CA VAL A 737 15.60 31.10 5.34
C VAL A 737 14.47 32.12 5.45
N SER A 738 14.84 33.41 5.52
CA SER A 738 13.89 34.53 5.62
C SER A 738 12.90 34.63 4.46
N HIS A 739 13.25 34.06 3.30
CA HIS A 739 12.36 33.96 2.14
C HIS A 739 11.61 32.63 2.09
N LEU A 740 12.32 31.51 2.28
CA LEU A 740 11.77 30.16 2.04
C LEU A 740 10.63 29.81 3.01
N TYR A 741 10.78 30.10 4.31
CA TYR A 741 9.82 29.70 5.33
C TYR A 741 8.46 30.41 5.17
N PRO A 742 8.39 31.74 5.01
CA PRO A 742 7.11 32.41 4.75
C PRO A 742 6.47 31.98 3.43
N TYR A 743 7.28 31.75 2.38
CA TYR A 743 6.78 31.29 1.09
C TYR A 743 6.11 29.90 1.20
N LYS A 744 6.80 28.92 1.80
CA LYS A 744 6.27 27.57 2.00
C LYS A 744 5.06 27.54 2.92
N LEU A 745 5.00 28.40 3.94
CA LEU A 745 3.81 28.56 4.78
C LEU A 745 2.60 29.06 3.96
N SER A 746 2.82 30.00 3.04
CA SER A 746 1.75 30.50 2.16
C SER A 746 1.25 29.41 1.22
N GLU A 747 2.14 28.62 0.63
CA GLU A 747 1.76 27.48 -0.21
C GLU A 747 0.94 26.45 0.59
N ARG A 748 1.39 26.10 1.79
CA ARG A 748 0.67 25.19 2.69
C ARG A 748 -0.73 25.70 3.02
N LYS A 749 -0.86 26.96 3.43
CA LYS A 749 -2.16 27.58 3.74
C LYS A 749 -3.11 27.59 2.55
N ALA A 750 -2.60 27.83 1.34
CA ALA A 750 -3.42 27.77 0.13
C ALA A 750 -3.94 26.35 -0.13
N VAL A 751 -3.07 25.33 0.00
CA VAL A 751 -3.46 23.92 -0.16
C VAL A 751 -4.47 23.49 0.92
N GLU A 752 -4.22 23.82 2.18
CA GLU A 752 -5.14 23.54 3.28
C GLU A 752 -6.49 24.26 3.10
N GLY A 753 -6.47 25.52 2.65
CA GLY A 753 -7.67 26.29 2.33
C GLY A 753 -8.51 25.62 1.24
N MET A 754 -7.88 25.16 0.15
CA MET A 754 -8.57 24.40 -0.89
C MET A 754 -9.14 23.08 -0.37
N LYS A 755 -8.37 22.32 0.41
CA LYS A 755 -8.83 21.06 1.02
C LYS A 755 -10.03 21.29 1.94
N LYS A 756 -10.02 22.36 2.74
CA LYS A 756 -11.14 22.75 3.62
C LYS A 756 -12.37 23.21 2.83
N ALA A 757 -12.19 23.97 1.75
CA ALA A 757 -13.28 24.41 0.89
C ALA A 757 -13.99 23.28 0.15
N LEU A 758 -13.27 22.18 -0.11
CA LEU A 758 -13.85 20.96 -0.71
C LEU A 758 -14.57 20.06 0.31
N LYS A 759 -14.53 20.39 1.62
CA LYS A 759 -15.30 19.66 2.62
C LYS A 759 -16.79 19.95 2.39
N PRO A 760 -17.63 18.93 2.20
CA PRO A 760 -19.08 19.13 2.10
C PRO A 760 -19.62 19.83 3.35
N GLU A 761 -20.59 20.73 3.20
CA GLU A 761 -21.23 21.38 4.34
C GLU A 761 -21.81 20.32 5.27
N SER A 762 -21.44 20.39 6.57
CA SER A 762 -21.94 19.45 7.57
C SER A 762 -23.47 19.58 7.69
N HIS A 763 -24.18 18.46 7.72
CA HIS A 763 -25.64 18.42 7.86
C HIS A 763 -26.16 18.91 9.23
N LYS A 764 -25.27 19.30 10.15
CA LYS A 764 -25.65 19.97 11.40
C LYS A 764 -26.10 21.40 11.07
N LYS A 765 -27.42 21.56 10.91
CA LYS A 765 -28.11 22.87 10.99
C LYS A 765 -28.09 23.42 12.41
#